data_AF-A0A1A2UWF7-F1
#
_entry.id   AF-A0A1A2UWF7-F1
#
_cell.length_a   1.000
_cell.length_b   1.000
_cell.length_c   1.000
_cell.angle_alpha   90.00
_cell.angle_beta   90.00
_cell.angle_gamma   90.00
#
_symmetry.space_group_name_H-M   'P 1'
#
loop_
_entity.id
_entity.type
_entity.pdbx_description
1 polymer ?
#
loop_
_entity_poly.entity_id
_entity_poly.type
_entity_poly.pdbx_seq_one_letter_code
_entity_poly.pdbx_strand_id
1 'polypeptide(L)'
;MSPRAPFADWRVLELSNGIAVSYCGKMFADAGADVVKIESAEGDSIRERSAGGSPGALFGYLAAGKKSVTNSGQAEIAALLAGADIVITDLTDGWALDEITAHTGASAVVVAVTPFGATGPYVDDRVAANEFILQALCGSTAGRGWPEDEPVQAGGQLGEWLAGTFAAAVAAATARHAARSGRGEVIDVSTYEAMVIAMGGLSAMSASVLGPDSLLGQRSLELPSIVPTADGMVGFCTITAQQFQDFLVLIDRADLLDDAELASFDGRVARRDEFLGMVTQWTQSRTTQEIVDLAVAFRIPVAPIATPEMLPTIDHFVERGVFAESGAGLLQPRVPYRGDAMATKPPGRAPRLGADNGRVRWPPRPATPPGPDTLPLADTRITDLTAFWAGPVATQLLGSLGADVIKVEGVRRPDGMRFSAGRPPSWDQWWEWGPVFLCSNNNKRGVSVELSTGEGRAVALELIAASDLVIENFSPRVMTNFGLGWDAVRAANPRAIMVRMPAFGLDGPWRDRVGFAQTMEQATGMAWMTGHADGPPVIPRGVCDPIAGLHAAFAAVAALVVRDRDGTGMHVESTMVEAALNVAAEMLVEYSRNGIEMRRNGNRGPGAAPQGVYRCRGDDDWVALAAMDDAARACLAALLGQPDLRGGDWLEHADDIDKLISDWTARQSVAEAVEALRDAGVAAARVTPAPDLLRDPHLHARGFWETVDHPVAGTFLCTGMPFAFLGRPRRWIRRVPPLYGQHTGEVLTDLLGRSEEELSALRRSGTISTRPAGL
;
A
#
# COMPACT_ATOMS: atom_id res chain seq x y z
N MET A 1 30.73 12.60 9.56
CA MET A 1 30.68 11.12 9.73
C MET A 1 30.18 10.53 8.43
N SER A 2 30.71 9.40 7.98
CA SER A 2 30.15 8.69 6.83
C SER A 2 28.74 8.20 7.17
N PRO A 3 27.75 8.34 6.27
CA PRO A 3 26.39 7.91 6.54
C PRO A 3 26.38 6.40 6.80
N ARG A 4 25.72 5.99 7.89
CA ARG A 4 25.61 4.59 8.32
C ARG A 4 24.20 4.11 8.01
N ALA A 5 24.05 2.83 7.71
CA ALA A 5 22.73 2.28 7.41
C ALA A 5 21.87 2.22 8.70
N PRO A 6 20.57 2.55 8.65
CA PRO A 6 19.67 2.59 9.80
C PRO A 6 19.73 1.34 10.66
N PHE A 7 19.73 0.16 10.06
CA PHE A 7 19.60 -1.10 10.78
C PHE A 7 20.89 -1.91 10.78
N ALA A 8 22.06 -1.29 10.56
CA ALA A 8 23.36 -1.97 10.46
C ALA A 8 23.71 -2.88 11.66
N ASP A 9 23.16 -2.58 12.85
CA ASP A 9 23.41 -3.34 14.07
C ASP A 9 22.24 -4.27 14.44
N TRP A 10 21.24 -4.43 13.56
CA TRP A 10 20.07 -5.30 13.78
C TRP A 10 20.20 -6.63 13.06
N ARG A 11 19.71 -7.69 13.71
CA ARG A 11 19.70 -9.07 13.22
C ARG A 11 18.26 -9.49 12.95
N VAL A 12 17.97 -9.86 11.71
CA VAL A 12 16.62 -10.26 11.28
C VAL A 12 16.66 -11.70 10.80
N LEU A 13 15.89 -12.56 11.45
CA LEU A 13 15.71 -13.95 11.01
C LEU A 13 14.44 -14.06 10.16
N GLU A 14 14.55 -14.62 8.97
CA GLU A 14 13.46 -14.81 8.03
C GLU A 14 13.14 -16.30 7.88
N LEU A 15 11.89 -16.68 8.17
CA LEU A 15 11.36 -18.05 8.08
C LEU A 15 10.16 -18.04 7.12
N SER A 16 10.40 -18.10 5.80
CA SER A 16 9.33 -17.89 4.82
C SER A 16 9.52 -18.51 3.44
N ASN A 17 8.40 -18.66 2.72
CA ASN A 17 8.27 -19.02 1.31
C ASN A 17 7.41 -18.03 0.50
N GLY A 18 6.74 -17.08 1.16
CA GLY A 18 5.86 -16.09 0.52
C GLY A 18 6.56 -14.78 0.15
N ILE A 19 5.91 -13.98 -0.72
CA ILE A 19 6.39 -12.65 -1.10
C ILE A 19 6.33 -11.70 0.09
N ALA A 20 5.24 -11.70 0.86
CA ALA A 20 5.04 -10.71 1.92
C ALA A 20 6.21 -10.67 2.91
N VAL A 21 6.60 -11.82 3.46
CA VAL A 21 7.69 -11.91 4.44
C VAL A 21 9.05 -11.71 3.77
N SER A 22 9.25 -12.25 2.57
CA SER A 22 10.50 -12.06 1.83
C SER A 22 10.75 -10.59 1.48
N TYR A 23 9.69 -9.83 1.17
CA TYR A 23 9.75 -8.40 0.92
C TYR A 23 9.97 -7.59 2.20
N CYS A 24 9.31 -7.96 3.31
CA CYS A 24 9.59 -7.39 4.62
C CYS A 24 11.09 -7.54 4.99
N GLY A 25 11.64 -8.75 4.84
CA GLY A 25 13.07 -9.02 5.06
C GLY A 25 13.97 -8.24 4.11
N LYS A 26 13.56 -8.04 2.85
CA LYS A 26 14.27 -7.20 1.88
C LYS A 26 14.36 -5.75 2.34
N MET A 27 13.27 -5.15 2.82
CA MET A 27 13.28 -3.76 3.31
C MET A 27 14.29 -3.57 4.45
N PHE A 28 14.40 -4.55 5.36
CA PHE A 28 15.43 -4.55 6.41
C PHE A 28 16.85 -4.71 5.86
N ALA A 29 17.07 -5.62 4.91
CA ALA A 29 18.37 -5.82 4.26
C ALA A 29 18.83 -4.54 3.54
N ASP A 30 17.94 -3.91 2.78
CA ASP A 30 18.16 -2.66 2.06
C ASP A 30 18.50 -1.50 3.00
N ALA A 31 17.86 -1.44 4.18
CA ALA A 31 18.16 -0.51 5.26
C ALA A 31 19.35 -0.94 6.15
N GLY A 32 20.02 -2.03 5.80
CA GLY A 32 21.33 -2.39 6.32
C GLY A 32 21.39 -3.53 7.33
N ALA A 33 20.27 -4.12 7.72
CA ALA A 33 20.23 -5.23 8.68
C ALA A 33 21.05 -6.44 8.22
N ASP A 34 21.48 -7.25 9.20
CA ASP A 34 21.99 -8.60 8.95
C ASP A 34 20.82 -9.57 8.87
N VAL A 35 20.38 -9.86 7.65
CA VAL A 35 19.21 -10.71 7.39
C VAL A 35 19.66 -12.13 7.05
N VAL A 36 19.19 -13.09 7.84
CA VAL A 36 19.43 -14.53 7.63
C VAL A 36 18.12 -15.19 7.31
N LYS A 37 18.04 -15.80 6.14
CA LYS A 37 16.92 -16.63 5.73
C LYS A 37 17.20 -18.08 6.12
N ILE A 38 16.25 -18.68 6.83
CA ILE A 38 16.23 -20.13 7.06
C ILE A 38 15.38 -20.76 5.96
N GLU A 39 15.90 -21.82 5.38
CA GLU A 39 15.27 -22.53 4.28
C GLU A 39 15.22 -24.03 4.55
N SER A 40 14.23 -24.72 3.97
CA SER A 40 14.21 -26.18 3.92
C SER A 40 15.42 -26.76 3.18
N ALA A 41 15.56 -28.08 3.16
CA ALA A 41 16.59 -28.74 2.36
C ALA A 41 16.35 -28.56 0.85
N GLU A 42 15.10 -28.38 0.46
CA GLU A 42 14.62 -28.10 -0.89
C GLU A 42 14.81 -26.62 -1.27
N GLY A 43 14.91 -25.73 -0.27
CA GLY A 43 15.03 -24.30 -0.45
C GLY A 43 13.68 -23.59 -0.51
N ASP A 44 13.72 -22.25 -0.52
CA ASP A 44 12.53 -21.43 -0.71
C ASP A 44 11.85 -21.71 -2.06
N SER A 45 10.53 -21.94 -2.04
CA SER A 45 9.72 -22.18 -3.25
C SER A 45 9.85 -21.09 -4.33
N ILE A 46 10.13 -19.82 -3.96
CA ILE A 46 10.34 -18.72 -4.91
C ILE A 46 11.60 -18.93 -5.75
N ARG A 47 12.56 -19.77 -5.32
CA ARG A 47 13.74 -20.14 -6.14
C ARG A 47 13.35 -20.77 -7.46
N GLU A 48 12.28 -21.57 -7.46
CA GLU A 48 11.77 -22.30 -8.62
C GLU A 48 10.72 -21.50 -9.41
N ARG A 49 10.30 -20.34 -8.91
CA ARG A 49 9.35 -19.46 -9.61
C ARG A 49 9.93 -18.97 -10.93
N SER A 50 9.12 -19.05 -11.98
CA SER A 50 9.47 -18.62 -13.33
C SER A 50 8.25 -18.04 -14.05
N ALA A 51 8.48 -16.99 -14.85
CA ALA A 51 7.50 -16.46 -15.80
C ALA A 51 7.58 -17.14 -17.20
N GLY A 52 8.18 -18.33 -17.29
CA GLY A 52 8.43 -19.07 -18.55
C GLY A 52 9.91 -19.16 -18.97
N GLY A 53 10.82 -18.60 -18.16
CA GLY A 53 12.27 -18.58 -18.38
C GLY A 53 13.05 -19.36 -17.33
N SER A 54 14.33 -19.01 -17.16
CA SER A 54 15.13 -19.59 -16.07
C SER A 54 14.61 -19.10 -14.71
N PRO A 55 14.40 -20.01 -13.74
CA PRO A 55 13.72 -19.66 -12.50
C PRO A 55 14.57 -18.78 -11.56
N GLY A 56 13.88 -18.13 -10.63
CA GLY A 56 14.46 -17.44 -9.48
C GLY A 56 14.80 -15.96 -9.70
N ALA A 57 14.26 -15.29 -10.73
CA ALA A 57 14.50 -13.84 -10.90
C ALA A 57 13.89 -13.06 -9.73
N LEU A 58 12.65 -13.39 -9.36
CA LEU A 58 12.00 -12.83 -8.17
C LEU A 58 12.75 -13.17 -6.88
N PHE A 59 13.23 -14.41 -6.71
CA PHE A 59 14.07 -14.78 -5.56
C PHE A 59 15.34 -13.93 -5.52
N GLY A 60 15.98 -13.72 -6.68
CA GLY A 60 17.16 -12.87 -6.84
C GLY A 60 16.94 -11.46 -6.31
N TYR A 61 15.78 -10.87 -6.59
CA TYR A 61 15.38 -9.55 -6.09
C TYR A 61 15.08 -9.56 -4.59
N LEU A 62 14.22 -10.47 -4.13
CA LEU A 62 13.75 -10.52 -2.74
C LEU A 62 14.84 -10.93 -1.75
N ALA A 63 15.76 -11.83 -2.14
CA ALA A 63 16.82 -12.34 -1.29
C ALA A 63 18.16 -11.60 -1.47
N ALA A 64 18.21 -10.55 -2.28
CA ALA A 64 19.41 -9.76 -2.53
C ALA A 64 20.03 -9.26 -1.21
N GLY A 65 21.31 -9.58 -0.98
CA GLY A 65 22.05 -9.11 0.20
C GLY A 65 21.75 -9.85 1.50
N LYS A 66 20.90 -10.90 1.48
CA LYS A 66 20.64 -11.80 2.61
C LYS A 66 21.67 -12.93 2.69
N LYS A 67 21.65 -13.66 3.81
CA LYS A 67 22.36 -14.93 4.03
C LYS A 67 21.37 -16.09 3.99
N SER A 68 21.84 -17.29 3.64
CA SER A 68 21.01 -18.51 3.59
C SER A 68 21.59 -19.60 4.47
N VAL A 69 20.76 -20.09 5.40
CA VAL A 69 21.05 -21.23 6.28
C VAL A 69 19.94 -22.28 6.11
N THR A 70 20.29 -23.56 5.99
CA THR A 70 19.28 -24.62 5.91
C THR A 70 18.79 -25.05 7.30
N ASN A 71 17.54 -25.46 7.40
CA ASN A 71 16.89 -25.86 8.65
C ASN A 71 17.36 -27.20 9.23
N SER A 72 18.47 -27.75 8.72
CA SER A 72 19.02 -29.07 9.11
C SER A 72 19.64 -29.13 10.52
N GLY A 73 19.96 -27.98 11.13
CA GLY A 73 20.61 -27.89 12.43
C GLY A 73 19.74 -27.22 13.51
N GLN A 74 18.95 -27.99 14.26
CA GLN A 74 18.03 -27.44 15.27
C GLN A 74 18.73 -26.54 16.31
N ALA A 75 19.93 -26.92 16.77
CA ALA A 75 20.70 -26.12 17.72
C ALA A 75 21.23 -24.80 17.11
N GLU A 76 21.54 -24.79 15.81
CA GLU A 76 21.96 -23.59 15.09
C GLU A 76 20.80 -22.61 14.97
N ILE A 77 19.61 -23.10 14.59
CA ILE A 77 18.42 -22.27 14.44
C ILE A 77 17.97 -21.71 15.79
N ALA A 78 17.95 -22.53 16.85
CA ALA A 78 17.64 -22.07 18.20
C ALA A 78 18.60 -20.95 18.66
N ALA A 79 19.89 -21.05 18.33
CA ALA A 79 20.86 -19.99 18.64
C ALA A 79 20.60 -18.71 17.83
N LEU A 80 20.22 -18.82 16.56
CA LEU A 80 19.84 -17.68 15.74
C LEU A 80 18.57 -17.00 16.27
N LEU A 81 17.55 -17.77 16.63
CA LEU A 81 16.31 -17.28 17.26
C LEU A 81 16.62 -16.52 18.56
N ALA A 82 17.47 -17.08 19.43
CA ALA A 82 17.86 -16.44 20.69
C ALA A 82 18.66 -15.14 20.48
N GLY A 83 19.35 -15.02 19.35
CA GLY A 83 20.20 -13.88 19.00
C GLY A 83 19.54 -12.81 18.13
N ALA A 84 18.32 -13.04 17.64
CA ALA A 84 17.62 -12.17 16.69
C ALA A 84 16.96 -10.96 17.37
N ASP A 85 17.07 -9.79 16.73
CA ASP A 85 16.30 -8.60 17.13
C ASP A 85 14.86 -8.69 16.63
N ILE A 86 14.71 -9.22 15.40
CA ILE A 86 13.43 -9.42 14.73
C ILE A 86 13.39 -10.82 14.13
N VAL A 87 12.27 -11.51 14.28
CA VAL A 87 11.95 -12.73 13.52
C VAL A 87 10.72 -12.45 12.69
N ILE A 88 10.79 -12.74 11.38
CA ILE A 88 9.67 -12.60 10.46
C ILE A 88 9.35 -13.96 9.86
N THR A 89 8.06 -14.31 9.81
CA THR A 89 7.62 -15.63 9.35
C THR A 89 6.25 -15.58 8.70
N ASP A 90 6.00 -16.49 7.76
CA ASP A 90 4.67 -16.78 7.21
C ASP A 90 4.11 -18.12 7.72
N LEU A 91 4.78 -18.73 8.72
CA LEU A 91 4.46 -20.02 9.31
C LEU A 91 4.44 -21.18 8.29
N THR A 92 5.22 -21.06 7.21
CA THR A 92 5.48 -22.17 6.27
C THR A 92 6.62 -23.07 6.77
N ASP A 93 6.91 -24.15 6.04
CA ASP A 93 8.00 -25.11 6.35
C ASP A 93 7.98 -25.73 7.75
N GLY A 94 6.78 -25.87 8.34
CA GLY A 94 6.59 -26.56 9.61
C GLY A 94 6.91 -25.73 10.86
N TRP A 95 7.18 -24.44 10.72
CA TRP A 95 7.42 -23.54 11.85
C TRP A 95 6.11 -23.20 12.58
N ALA A 96 6.06 -23.48 13.89
CA ALA A 96 4.99 -23.01 14.75
C ALA A 96 5.38 -21.72 15.48
N LEU A 97 4.42 -20.80 15.66
CA LEU A 97 4.66 -19.53 16.36
C LEU A 97 5.14 -19.74 17.81
N ASP A 98 4.58 -20.72 18.51
CA ASP A 98 4.98 -21.08 19.87
C ASP A 98 6.41 -21.63 19.92
N GLU A 99 6.84 -22.38 18.90
CA GLU A 99 8.21 -22.88 18.81
C GLU A 99 9.20 -21.73 18.59
N ILE A 100 8.87 -20.80 17.69
CA ILE A 100 9.67 -19.60 17.43
C ILE A 100 9.82 -18.79 18.73
N THR A 101 8.70 -18.46 19.37
CA THR A 101 8.69 -17.58 20.55
C THR A 101 9.31 -18.23 21.78
N ALA A 102 9.28 -19.56 21.91
CA ALA A 102 9.97 -20.28 22.98
C ALA A 102 11.51 -20.15 22.92
N HIS A 103 12.06 -19.82 21.75
CA HIS A 103 13.52 -19.71 21.53
C HIS A 103 14.00 -18.27 21.34
N THR A 104 13.11 -17.28 21.27
CA THR A 104 13.51 -15.86 21.14
C THR A 104 13.73 -15.20 22.49
N GLY A 105 14.55 -14.15 22.51
CA GLY A 105 14.72 -13.32 23.71
C GLY A 105 13.47 -12.47 23.99
N ALA A 106 13.24 -12.10 25.26
CA ALA A 106 12.07 -11.30 25.66
C ALA A 106 11.97 -9.91 24.99
N SER A 107 13.08 -9.39 24.45
CA SER A 107 13.14 -8.13 23.69
C SER A 107 13.04 -8.31 22.18
N ALA A 108 12.86 -9.54 21.69
CA ALA A 108 12.71 -9.83 20.26
C ALA A 108 11.32 -9.43 19.78
N VAL A 109 11.25 -8.93 18.53
CA VAL A 109 9.99 -8.70 17.84
C VAL A 109 9.75 -9.86 16.90
N VAL A 110 8.66 -10.61 17.10
CA VAL A 110 8.28 -11.72 16.24
C VAL A 110 7.08 -11.28 15.40
N VAL A 111 7.14 -11.41 14.09
CA VAL A 111 6.09 -10.99 13.17
C VAL A 111 5.65 -12.18 12.32
N ALA A 112 4.40 -12.59 12.49
CA ALA A 112 3.77 -13.60 11.65
C ALA A 112 2.89 -12.90 10.61
N VAL A 113 3.09 -13.18 9.33
CA VAL A 113 2.26 -12.66 8.24
C VAL A 113 1.55 -13.84 7.60
N THR A 114 0.23 -13.92 7.76
CA THR A 114 -0.58 -15.04 7.26
C THR A 114 -1.81 -14.52 6.51
N PRO A 115 -2.46 -15.35 5.67
CA PRO A 115 -3.62 -14.90 4.88
C PRO A 115 -4.70 -14.23 5.73
N PHE A 116 -5.05 -14.83 6.88
CA PHE A 116 -6.18 -14.43 7.72
C PHE A 116 -5.77 -13.96 9.14
N GLY A 117 -4.47 -13.88 9.42
CA GLY A 117 -3.97 -13.72 10.79
C GLY A 117 -4.10 -15.00 11.61
N ALA A 118 -3.86 -14.91 12.92
CA ALA A 118 -3.74 -16.07 13.82
C ALA A 118 -5.07 -16.56 14.43
N THR A 119 -6.18 -15.84 14.21
CA THR A 119 -7.48 -16.11 14.86
C THR A 119 -8.66 -15.77 13.96
N GLY A 120 -9.84 -16.31 14.28
CA GLY A 120 -11.11 -15.99 13.64
C GLY A 120 -11.65 -17.15 12.81
N PRO A 121 -12.91 -17.07 12.36
CA PRO A 121 -13.63 -18.20 11.75
C PRO A 121 -12.93 -18.77 10.52
N TYR A 122 -12.37 -17.93 9.64
CA TYR A 122 -11.62 -18.44 8.47
C TYR A 122 -10.35 -19.22 8.85
N VAL A 123 -9.74 -18.95 10.01
CA VAL A 123 -8.63 -19.75 10.54
C VAL A 123 -9.16 -21.04 11.14
N ASP A 124 -10.22 -20.97 11.96
CA ASP A 124 -10.84 -22.13 12.61
C ASP A 124 -11.38 -23.15 11.60
N ASP A 125 -12.00 -22.65 10.53
CA ASP A 125 -12.54 -23.42 9.40
C ASP A 125 -11.46 -23.82 8.37
N ARG A 126 -10.21 -23.40 8.58
CA ARG A 126 -9.06 -23.68 7.70
C ARG A 126 -9.32 -23.29 6.24
N VAL A 127 -9.90 -22.12 6.03
CA VAL A 127 -10.16 -21.60 4.68
C VAL A 127 -8.84 -21.49 3.92
N ALA A 128 -8.73 -22.25 2.83
CA ALA A 128 -7.60 -22.16 1.92
C ALA A 128 -7.69 -20.89 1.08
N ALA A 129 -6.60 -20.12 0.99
CA ALA A 129 -6.54 -18.90 0.18
C ALA A 129 -5.10 -18.60 -0.28
N ASN A 130 -4.97 -18.26 -1.56
CA ASN A 130 -3.84 -17.49 -2.08
C ASN A 130 -4.26 -16.02 -2.25
N GLU A 131 -3.33 -15.16 -2.69
CA GLU A 131 -3.60 -13.73 -2.85
C GLU A 131 -4.79 -13.43 -3.80
N PHE A 132 -5.00 -14.23 -4.85
CA PHE A 132 -6.15 -14.09 -5.74
C PHE A 132 -7.49 -14.29 -5.02
N ILE A 133 -7.60 -15.33 -4.19
CA ILE A 133 -8.79 -15.56 -3.35
C ILE A 133 -8.98 -14.42 -2.35
N LEU A 134 -7.89 -13.89 -1.79
CA LEU A 134 -7.96 -12.72 -0.90
C LEU A 134 -8.44 -11.46 -1.65
N GLN A 135 -8.07 -11.26 -2.92
CA GLN A 135 -8.59 -10.15 -3.74
C GLN A 135 -10.09 -10.25 -3.97
N ALA A 136 -10.59 -11.47 -4.20
CA ALA A 136 -12.03 -11.72 -4.32
C ALA A 136 -12.76 -11.44 -3.00
N LEU A 137 -12.20 -11.87 -1.87
CA LEU A 137 -12.76 -11.63 -0.53
C LEU A 137 -12.73 -10.17 -0.11
N CYS A 138 -11.71 -9.41 -0.50
CA CYS A 138 -11.52 -8.03 -0.02
C CYS A 138 -12.26 -6.99 -0.87
N GLY A 139 -13.01 -7.43 -1.89
CA GLY A 139 -13.79 -6.58 -2.79
C GLY A 139 -12.99 -5.82 -3.84
N SER A 140 -11.67 -6.07 -3.94
CA SER A 140 -10.84 -5.54 -5.03
C SER A 140 -11.34 -6.00 -6.40
N THR A 141 -11.57 -7.32 -6.55
CA THR A 141 -11.99 -7.92 -7.82
C THR A 141 -13.38 -7.42 -8.24
N ALA A 142 -14.31 -7.32 -7.28
CA ALA A 142 -15.69 -6.92 -7.54
C ALA A 142 -15.80 -5.51 -8.14
N GLY A 143 -14.93 -4.58 -7.73
CA GLY A 143 -14.99 -3.17 -8.16
C GLY A 143 -14.32 -2.88 -9.50
N ARG A 144 -13.69 -3.86 -10.16
CA ARG A 144 -12.78 -3.62 -11.30
C ARG A 144 -13.30 -4.23 -12.60
N GLY A 145 -13.43 -3.39 -13.63
CA GLY A 145 -13.92 -3.77 -14.96
C GLY A 145 -15.23 -3.08 -15.29
N TRP A 146 -15.82 -3.37 -16.45
CA TRP A 146 -17.17 -2.88 -16.77
C TRP A 146 -18.24 -3.74 -16.08
N PRO A 147 -19.40 -3.16 -15.70
CA PRO A 147 -20.51 -3.91 -15.11
C PRO A 147 -21.02 -5.10 -15.94
N GLU A 148 -20.86 -5.06 -17.26
CA GLU A 148 -21.32 -6.13 -18.16
C GLU A 148 -20.29 -7.23 -18.38
N ASP A 149 -19.03 -6.97 -18.02
CA ASP A 149 -17.91 -7.90 -18.20
C ASP A 149 -17.64 -8.70 -16.93
N GLU A 150 -16.88 -9.79 -17.07
CA GLU A 150 -16.33 -10.54 -15.93
C GLU A 150 -15.45 -9.62 -15.06
N PRO A 151 -15.62 -9.59 -13.72
CA PRO A 151 -14.77 -8.82 -12.84
C PRO A 151 -13.34 -9.39 -12.85
N VAL A 152 -12.33 -8.52 -12.73
CA VAL A 152 -10.92 -8.90 -12.92
C VAL A 152 -10.03 -8.55 -11.75
N GLN A 153 -9.12 -9.45 -11.38
CA GLN A 153 -8.10 -9.22 -10.35
C GLN A 153 -7.11 -8.10 -10.76
N ALA A 154 -6.46 -7.51 -9.77
CA ALA A 154 -5.21 -6.77 -10.00
C ALA A 154 -4.05 -7.74 -10.19
N GLY A 155 -3.20 -7.51 -11.20
CA GLY A 155 -2.02 -8.34 -11.44
C GLY A 155 -0.85 -8.01 -10.52
N GLY A 156 0.13 -8.91 -10.45
CA GLY A 156 1.39 -8.70 -9.70
C GLY A 156 1.32 -9.07 -8.20
N GLN A 157 0.22 -9.67 -7.74
CA GLN A 157 0.01 -10.11 -6.36
C GLN A 157 0.20 -8.98 -5.33
N LEU A 158 -0.36 -7.80 -5.61
CA LEU A 158 -0.14 -6.56 -4.86
C LEU A 158 -0.47 -6.68 -3.36
N GLY A 159 -1.40 -7.57 -2.98
CA GLY A 159 -1.73 -7.85 -1.58
C GLY A 159 -0.55 -8.37 -0.76
N GLU A 160 0.30 -9.23 -1.34
CA GLU A 160 1.49 -9.76 -0.66
C GLU A 160 2.50 -8.65 -0.35
N TRP A 161 2.81 -7.82 -1.34
CA TRP A 161 3.75 -6.70 -1.20
C TRP A 161 3.26 -5.70 -0.14
N LEU A 162 1.95 -5.43 -0.15
CA LEU A 162 1.31 -4.56 0.81
C LEU A 162 1.41 -5.10 2.24
N ALA A 163 1.06 -6.36 2.47
CA ALA A 163 1.17 -7.01 3.78
C ALA A 163 2.62 -7.02 4.28
N GLY A 164 3.58 -7.30 3.40
CA GLY A 164 5.01 -7.20 3.70
C GLY A 164 5.46 -5.80 4.12
N THR A 165 4.93 -4.75 3.47
CA THR A 165 5.25 -3.36 3.80
C THR A 165 4.66 -2.94 5.14
N PHE A 166 3.42 -3.35 5.46
CA PHE A 166 2.83 -3.18 6.79
C PHE A 166 3.67 -3.86 7.87
N ALA A 167 4.02 -5.13 7.65
CA ALA A 167 4.84 -5.92 8.55
C ALA A 167 6.20 -5.24 8.81
N ALA A 168 6.87 -4.74 7.77
CA ALA A 168 8.14 -4.04 7.91
C ALA A 168 8.02 -2.76 8.74
N ALA A 169 7.01 -1.93 8.48
CA ALA A 169 6.82 -0.66 9.18
C ALA A 169 6.50 -0.86 10.67
N VAL A 170 5.59 -1.79 11.00
CA VAL A 170 5.27 -2.09 12.41
C VAL A 170 6.43 -2.79 13.13
N ALA A 171 7.14 -3.70 12.45
CA ALA A 171 8.32 -4.37 12.99
C ALA A 171 9.42 -3.36 13.33
N ALA A 172 9.70 -2.41 12.43
CA ALA A 172 10.75 -1.42 12.64
C ALA A 172 10.43 -0.50 13.83
N ALA A 173 9.19 -0.02 13.95
CA ALA A 173 8.77 0.84 15.07
C ALA A 173 8.87 0.08 16.40
N THR A 174 8.39 -1.17 16.41
CA THR A 174 8.40 -2.02 17.60
C THR A 174 9.80 -2.44 17.99
N ALA A 175 10.70 -2.73 17.03
CA ALA A 175 12.08 -3.07 17.31
C ALA A 175 12.88 -1.88 17.84
N ARG A 176 12.63 -0.67 17.33
CA ARG A 176 13.16 0.57 17.92
C ARG A 176 12.70 0.72 19.37
N HIS A 177 11.42 0.49 19.64
CA HIS A 177 10.87 0.52 20.99
C HIS A 177 11.54 -0.53 21.89
N ALA A 178 11.62 -1.77 21.44
CA ALA A 178 12.21 -2.90 22.16
C ALA A 178 13.69 -2.68 22.50
N ALA A 179 14.45 -2.05 21.60
CA ALA A 179 15.84 -1.67 21.84
C ALA A 179 16.00 -0.64 22.97
N ARG A 180 14.97 0.18 23.23
CA ARG A 180 14.96 1.24 24.26
C ARG A 180 14.33 0.77 25.57
N SER A 181 13.31 -0.08 25.50
CA SER A 181 12.53 -0.52 26.65
C SER A 181 12.85 -1.94 27.12
N GLY A 182 13.58 -2.73 26.32
CA GLY A 182 13.78 -4.16 26.60
C GLY A 182 12.52 -5.02 26.39
N ARG A 183 11.41 -4.45 25.87
CA ARG A 183 10.15 -5.16 25.63
C ARG A 183 9.95 -5.47 24.15
N GLY A 184 9.97 -6.75 23.82
CA GLY A 184 9.57 -7.26 22.51
C GLY A 184 8.05 -7.33 22.36
N GLU A 185 7.61 -7.85 21.22
CA GLU A 185 6.19 -8.05 20.92
C GLU A 185 6.03 -9.21 19.94
N VAL A 186 4.90 -9.91 20.00
CA VAL A 186 4.51 -10.87 18.97
C VAL A 186 3.38 -10.25 18.15
N ILE A 187 3.65 -10.01 16.88
CA ILE A 187 2.79 -9.26 15.97
C ILE A 187 2.17 -10.24 14.97
N ASP A 188 0.85 -10.34 15.02
CA ASP A 188 0.05 -11.10 14.04
C ASP A 188 -0.42 -10.15 12.95
N VAL A 189 -0.03 -10.36 11.70
CA VAL A 189 -0.38 -9.55 10.52
C VAL A 189 -1.25 -10.38 9.57
N SER A 190 -2.39 -9.83 9.16
CA SER A 190 -3.28 -10.44 8.18
C SER A 190 -3.13 -9.80 6.80
N THR A 191 -2.82 -10.61 5.79
CA THR A 191 -2.80 -10.18 4.39
C THR A 191 -4.19 -9.73 3.94
N TYR A 192 -5.25 -10.46 4.34
CA TYR A 192 -6.63 -10.11 4.03
C TYR A 192 -7.00 -8.72 4.54
N GLU A 193 -6.76 -8.42 5.82
CA GLU A 193 -7.04 -7.12 6.41
C GLU A 193 -6.22 -6.00 5.76
N ALA A 194 -4.95 -6.26 5.40
CA ALA A 194 -4.14 -5.29 4.68
C ALA A 194 -4.76 -4.94 3.32
N MET A 195 -5.22 -5.94 2.57
CA MET A 195 -5.90 -5.75 1.28
C MET A 195 -7.24 -5.05 1.43
N VAL A 196 -7.99 -5.32 2.51
CA VAL A 196 -9.21 -4.56 2.83
C VAL A 196 -8.87 -3.08 3.06
N ILE A 197 -7.76 -2.72 3.71
CA ILE A 197 -7.39 -1.30 3.86
C ILE A 197 -7.08 -0.63 2.52
N ALA A 198 -6.29 -1.28 1.65
CA ALA A 198 -5.67 -0.59 0.51
C ALA A 198 -6.32 -0.84 -0.86
N MET A 199 -7.10 -1.91 -1.02
CA MET A 199 -7.67 -2.30 -2.31
C MET A 199 -9.20 -2.21 -2.31
N GLY A 200 -9.88 -2.76 -1.30
CA GLY A 200 -11.34 -2.66 -1.17
C GLY A 200 -11.84 -1.55 -0.25
N GLY A 201 -10.94 -0.96 0.54
CA GLY A 201 -11.28 -0.15 1.70
C GLY A 201 -12.00 1.13 1.35
N LEU A 202 -11.60 1.79 0.26
CA LEU A 202 -12.21 3.03 -0.19
C LEU A 202 -13.74 2.90 -0.30
N SER A 203 -14.20 1.85 -0.97
CA SER A 203 -15.62 1.57 -1.20
C SER A 203 -16.33 1.15 0.09
N ALA A 204 -15.70 0.30 0.91
CA ALA A 204 -16.26 -0.13 2.20
C ALA A 204 -16.41 1.03 3.20
N MET A 205 -15.38 1.88 3.33
CA MET A 205 -15.39 3.08 4.17
C MET A 205 -16.46 4.07 3.70
N SER A 206 -16.61 4.22 2.38
CA SER A 206 -17.66 5.08 1.81
C SER A 206 -19.06 4.55 2.10
N ALA A 207 -19.28 3.23 1.95
CA ALA A 207 -20.56 2.61 2.31
C ALA A 207 -20.86 2.72 3.82
N SER A 208 -19.84 2.63 4.66
CA SER A 208 -19.95 2.78 6.12
C SER A 208 -20.38 4.20 6.53
N VAL A 209 -19.76 5.23 5.94
CA VAL A 209 -20.01 6.64 6.29
C VAL A 209 -21.25 7.21 5.59
N LEU A 210 -21.44 6.90 4.30
CA LEU A 210 -22.46 7.52 3.47
C LEU A 210 -23.73 6.68 3.32
N GLY A 211 -23.66 5.40 3.69
CA GLY A 211 -24.74 4.42 3.56
C GLY A 211 -24.62 3.55 2.31
N PRO A 212 -25.55 2.58 2.15
CA PRO A 212 -25.51 1.56 1.09
C PRO A 212 -25.62 2.13 -0.33
N ASP A 213 -26.21 3.32 -0.49
CA ASP A 213 -26.39 3.99 -1.78
C ASP A 213 -25.11 4.71 -2.27
N SER A 214 -23.98 4.51 -1.60
CA SER A 214 -22.69 5.07 -2.01
C SER A 214 -22.27 4.54 -3.39
N LEU A 215 -22.15 5.45 -4.36
CA LEU A 215 -21.76 5.15 -5.75
C LEU A 215 -20.33 4.60 -5.89
N LEU A 216 -19.47 4.81 -4.89
CA LEU A 216 -18.09 4.29 -4.89
C LEU A 216 -17.98 2.76 -4.80
N GLY A 217 -19.09 2.02 -4.68
CA GLY A 217 -19.11 0.56 -4.63
C GLY A 217 -19.36 -0.15 -5.97
N GLN A 218 -19.69 0.57 -7.05
CA GLN A 218 -20.04 -0.06 -8.33
C GLN A 218 -18.81 -0.44 -9.16
N ARG A 219 -18.87 -1.61 -9.83
CA ARG A 219 -17.86 -2.05 -10.79
C ARG A 219 -17.76 -1.03 -11.92
N SER A 220 -16.56 -0.51 -12.18
CA SER A 220 -16.37 0.50 -13.22
C SER A 220 -14.94 0.51 -13.78
N LEU A 221 -14.71 1.37 -14.77
CA LEU A 221 -13.40 1.90 -15.17
C LEU A 221 -13.42 3.42 -15.08
N GLU A 222 -12.25 4.03 -14.90
CA GLU A 222 -12.11 5.47 -14.80
C GLU A 222 -12.26 6.14 -16.16
N LEU A 223 -12.88 7.32 -16.19
CA LEU A 223 -13.18 8.04 -17.42
C LEU A 223 -12.76 9.52 -17.28
N PRO A 224 -11.80 10.00 -18.08
CA PRO A 224 -10.97 9.28 -19.06
C PRO A 224 -10.05 8.23 -18.40
N SER A 225 -9.73 7.17 -19.16
CA SER A 225 -8.95 6.01 -18.70
C SER A 225 -7.59 5.92 -19.39
N ILE A 226 -7.10 4.69 -19.52
CA ILE A 226 -6.07 4.25 -20.45
C ILE A 226 -6.66 4.15 -21.87
N VAL A 227 -6.04 4.83 -22.83
CA VAL A 227 -6.47 4.86 -24.24
C VAL A 227 -5.27 4.71 -25.18
N PRO A 228 -5.46 4.14 -26.40
CA PRO A 228 -4.40 4.01 -27.38
C PRO A 228 -3.99 5.37 -27.96
N THR A 229 -2.71 5.48 -28.33
CA THR A 229 -2.11 6.61 -29.04
C THR A 229 -1.58 6.14 -30.40
N ALA A 230 -0.92 7.00 -31.16
CA ALA A 230 -0.32 6.62 -32.45
C ALA A 230 0.82 5.59 -32.32
N ASP A 231 1.48 5.51 -31.16
CA ASP A 231 2.70 4.72 -30.93
C ASP A 231 2.70 3.93 -29.62
N GLY A 232 1.60 3.93 -28.85
CA GLY A 232 1.52 3.29 -27.56
C GLY A 232 0.18 3.48 -26.85
N MET A 233 0.22 3.70 -25.55
CA MET A 233 -0.95 3.98 -24.71
C MET A 233 -0.63 5.06 -23.70
N VAL A 234 -1.65 5.86 -23.37
CA VAL A 234 -1.58 6.92 -22.37
C VAL A 234 -2.73 6.78 -21.38
N GLY A 235 -2.45 7.02 -20.11
CA GLY A 235 -3.46 7.12 -19.06
C GLY A 235 -3.63 8.55 -18.59
N PHE A 236 -4.88 8.99 -18.46
CA PHE A 236 -5.24 10.27 -17.86
C PHE A 236 -5.80 10.07 -16.45
N CYS A 237 -5.66 11.09 -15.61
CA CYS A 237 -6.20 11.08 -14.26
C CYS A 237 -6.79 12.46 -13.93
N THR A 238 -8.13 12.58 -14.06
CA THR A 238 -8.87 13.84 -13.84
C THR A 238 -9.71 13.75 -12.56
N ILE A 239 -9.05 13.88 -11.41
CA ILE A 239 -9.69 13.73 -10.08
C ILE A 239 -10.59 14.92 -9.74
N THR A 240 -10.22 16.13 -10.15
CA THR A 240 -11.00 17.35 -9.85
C THR A 240 -11.84 17.80 -11.04
N ALA A 241 -12.93 18.53 -10.76
CA ALA A 241 -13.76 19.14 -11.79
C ALA A 241 -12.94 20.04 -12.74
N GLN A 242 -12.01 20.83 -12.19
CA GLN A 242 -11.10 21.67 -12.98
C GLN A 242 -10.23 20.82 -13.91
N GLN A 243 -9.63 19.73 -13.43
CA GLN A 243 -8.83 18.84 -14.27
C GLN A 243 -9.64 18.22 -15.41
N PHE A 244 -10.90 17.88 -15.16
CA PHE A 244 -11.79 17.35 -16.20
C PHE A 244 -12.16 18.41 -17.24
N GLN A 245 -12.45 19.65 -16.80
CA GLN A 245 -12.70 20.77 -17.70
C GLN A 245 -11.48 21.10 -18.56
N ASP A 246 -10.29 21.17 -17.95
CA ASP A 246 -9.03 21.38 -18.67
C ASP A 246 -8.76 20.24 -19.66
N PHE A 247 -9.11 19.00 -19.31
CA PHE A 247 -9.04 17.85 -20.20
C PHE A 247 -9.96 17.98 -21.41
N LEU A 248 -11.20 18.44 -21.24
CA LEU A 248 -12.09 18.71 -22.38
C LEU A 248 -11.51 19.76 -23.32
N VAL A 249 -10.87 20.80 -22.79
CA VAL A 249 -10.18 21.80 -23.63
C VAL A 249 -8.98 21.18 -24.35
N LEU A 250 -8.19 20.35 -23.67
CA LEU A 250 -7.03 19.66 -24.26
C LEU A 250 -7.42 18.83 -25.48
N ILE A 251 -8.54 18.10 -25.42
CA ILE A 251 -9.00 17.22 -26.50
C ILE A 251 -9.86 17.94 -27.56
N ASP A 252 -9.79 19.27 -27.62
CA ASP A 252 -10.53 20.12 -28.54
C ASP A 252 -12.07 20.04 -28.38
N ARG A 253 -12.55 19.77 -27.15
CA ARG A 253 -13.97 19.63 -26.79
C ARG A 253 -14.46 20.66 -25.77
N ALA A 254 -14.00 21.90 -25.91
CA ALA A 254 -14.47 23.01 -25.08
C ALA A 254 -15.99 23.27 -25.22
N ASP A 255 -16.63 22.78 -26.29
CA ASP A 255 -18.09 22.81 -26.49
C ASP A 255 -18.86 22.00 -25.42
N LEU A 256 -18.19 21.08 -24.71
CA LEU A 256 -18.80 20.24 -23.68
C LEU A 256 -18.60 20.74 -22.24
N LEU A 257 -17.99 21.92 -22.04
CA LEU A 257 -17.70 22.42 -20.69
C LEU A 257 -18.96 22.62 -19.82
N ASP A 258 -20.08 22.96 -20.45
CA ASP A 258 -21.38 23.17 -19.80
C ASP A 258 -22.27 21.91 -19.83
N ASP A 259 -21.76 20.77 -20.31
CA ASP A 259 -22.47 19.49 -20.33
C ASP A 259 -22.54 18.91 -18.91
N ALA A 260 -23.68 19.13 -18.25
CA ALA A 260 -23.90 18.69 -16.87
C ALA A 260 -23.86 17.16 -16.70
N GLU A 261 -24.15 16.39 -17.75
CA GLU A 261 -24.12 14.93 -17.70
C GLU A 261 -22.68 14.44 -17.72
N LEU A 262 -21.86 14.88 -18.67
CA LEU A 262 -20.44 14.52 -18.75
C LEU A 262 -19.61 15.09 -17.60
N ALA A 263 -20.06 16.15 -16.92
CA ALA A 263 -19.41 16.64 -15.71
C ALA A 263 -19.45 15.61 -14.56
N SER A 264 -20.47 14.74 -14.52
CA SER A 264 -20.62 13.69 -13.52
C SER A 264 -19.94 12.37 -13.94
N PHE A 265 -19.46 11.58 -12.99
CA PHE A 265 -18.89 10.26 -13.31
C PHE A 265 -19.93 9.32 -13.92
N ASP A 266 -21.12 9.24 -13.33
CA ASP A 266 -22.20 8.38 -13.82
C ASP A 266 -22.65 8.75 -15.24
N GLY A 267 -22.75 10.05 -15.54
CA GLY A 267 -23.07 10.51 -16.89
C GLY A 267 -21.97 10.16 -17.89
N ARG A 268 -20.69 10.21 -17.49
CA ARG A 268 -19.60 9.68 -18.33
C ARG A 268 -19.72 8.17 -18.56
N VAL A 269 -20.13 7.40 -17.56
CA VAL A 269 -20.37 5.95 -17.72
C VAL A 269 -21.56 5.69 -18.66
N ALA A 270 -22.66 6.44 -18.49
CA ALA A 270 -23.85 6.32 -19.33
C ALA A 270 -23.58 6.68 -20.80
N ARG A 271 -22.71 7.66 -21.05
CA ARG A 271 -22.26 8.09 -22.40
C ARG A 271 -20.86 7.60 -22.74
N ARG A 272 -20.43 6.45 -22.19
CA ARG A 272 -19.03 6.01 -22.30
C ARG A 272 -18.55 5.81 -23.73
N ASP A 273 -19.39 5.26 -24.60
CA ASP A 273 -18.96 4.90 -25.96
C ASP A 273 -18.72 6.18 -26.78
N GLU A 274 -19.61 7.17 -26.59
CA GLU A 274 -19.44 8.52 -27.13
C GLU A 274 -18.16 9.16 -26.56
N PHE A 275 -18.04 9.22 -25.23
CA PHE A 275 -16.92 9.88 -24.55
C PHE A 275 -15.56 9.26 -24.92
N LEU A 276 -15.42 7.93 -24.79
CA LEU A 276 -14.19 7.21 -25.14
C LEU A 276 -13.89 7.27 -26.63
N GLY A 277 -14.91 7.27 -27.50
CA GLY A 277 -14.73 7.43 -28.93
C GLY A 277 -14.07 8.77 -29.27
N MET A 278 -14.52 9.85 -28.64
CA MET A 278 -14.00 11.21 -28.86
C MET A 278 -12.58 11.37 -28.31
N VAL A 279 -12.31 10.82 -27.12
CA VAL A 279 -10.95 10.78 -26.54
C VAL A 279 -10.00 9.98 -27.43
N THR A 280 -10.42 8.79 -27.85
CA THR A 280 -9.60 7.85 -28.63
C THR A 280 -9.29 8.40 -30.02
N GLN A 281 -10.27 9.04 -30.68
CA GLN A 281 -10.06 9.72 -31.95
C GLN A 281 -8.97 10.81 -31.83
N TRP A 282 -8.98 11.57 -30.75
CA TRP A 282 -7.99 12.61 -30.52
C TRP A 282 -6.60 12.01 -30.22
N THR A 283 -6.52 10.99 -29.36
CA THR A 283 -5.23 10.40 -28.94
C THR A 283 -4.56 9.57 -30.03
N GLN A 284 -5.30 8.83 -30.85
CA GLN A 284 -4.71 8.01 -31.93
C GLN A 284 -4.06 8.84 -33.05
N SER A 285 -4.35 10.13 -33.13
CA SER A 285 -3.74 11.03 -34.11
C SER A 285 -2.40 11.63 -33.66
N ARG A 286 -1.93 11.32 -32.44
CA ARG A 286 -0.76 11.92 -31.80
C ARG A 286 0.10 10.85 -31.12
N THR A 287 1.40 11.11 -31.02
CA THR A 287 2.32 10.24 -30.26
C THR A 287 2.06 10.36 -28.76
N THR A 288 2.45 9.34 -28.01
CA THR A 288 2.33 9.32 -26.55
C THR A 288 3.06 10.49 -25.91
N GLN A 289 4.25 10.82 -26.42
CA GLN A 289 5.05 11.94 -25.89
C GLN A 289 4.40 13.30 -26.14
N GLU A 290 3.86 13.55 -27.34
CA GLU A 290 3.14 14.79 -27.64
C GLU A 290 1.94 15.00 -26.71
N ILE A 291 1.18 13.93 -26.45
CA ILE A 291 0.04 13.97 -25.54
C ILE A 291 0.49 14.28 -24.11
N VAL A 292 1.54 13.62 -23.64
CA VAL A 292 2.11 13.86 -22.30
C VAL A 292 2.56 15.31 -22.16
N ASP A 293 3.27 15.86 -23.15
CA ASP A 293 3.76 17.24 -23.11
C ASP A 293 2.61 18.26 -23.07
N LEU A 294 1.57 18.04 -23.87
CA LEU A 294 0.36 18.88 -23.85
C LEU A 294 -0.36 18.79 -22.50
N ALA A 295 -0.66 17.59 -22.01
CA ALA A 295 -1.37 17.41 -20.75
C ALA A 295 -0.58 17.98 -19.55
N VAL A 296 0.75 17.85 -19.53
CA VAL A 296 1.62 18.47 -18.52
C VAL A 296 1.51 20.00 -18.56
N ALA A 297 1.45 20.61 -19.74
CA ALA A 297 1.25 22.05 -19.88
C ALA A 297 -0.10 22.53 -19.32
N PHE A 298 -1.14 21.71 -19.48
CA PHE A 298 -2.47 21.92 -18.89
C PHE A 298 -2.58 21.53 -17.41
N ARG A 299 -1.48 21.04 -16.78
CA ARG A 299 -1.48 20.54 -15.40
C ARG A 299 -2.42 19.35 -15.18
N ILE A 300 -2.73 18.60 -16.24
CA ILE A 300 -3.51 17.36 -16.20
C ILE A 300 -2.56 16.21 -15.84
N PRO A 301 -2.82 15.45 -14.76
CA PRO A 301 -2.08 14.25 -14.45
C PRO A 301 -2.20 13.22 -15.59
N VAL A 302 -1.05 12.77 -16.08
CA VAL A 302 -0.93 11.90 -17.26
C VAL A 302 0.31 11.02 -17.12
N ALA A 303 0.24 9.79 -17.62
CA ALA A 303 1.40 8.91 -17.73
C ALA A 303 1.35 8.04 -18.99
N PRO A 304 2.50 7.75 -19.62
CA PRO A 304 2.59 6.61 -20.53
C PRO A 304 2.33 5.31 -19.75
N ILE A 305 1.76 4.30 -20.41
CA ILE A 305 1.61 2.97 -19.78
C ILE A 305 2.94 2.23 -19.88
N ALA A 306 3.64 2.11 -18.76
CA ALA A 306 4.97 1.52 -18.76
C ALA A 306 4.93 -0.01 -18.92
N THR A 307 5.59 -0.52 -19.95
CA THR A 307 5.93 -1.93 -20.11
C THR A 307 7.28 -2.22 -19.43
N PRO A 308 7.65 -3.49 -19.14
CA PRO A 308 8.95 -3.78 -18.54
C PRO A 308 10.14 -3.36 -19.42
N GLU A 309 9.97 -3.35 -20.75
CA GLU A 309 10.98 -2.82 -21.68
C GLU A 309 11.13 -1.30 -21.58
N MET A 310 10.03 -0.57 -21.45
CA MET A 310 10.05 0.89 -21.38
C MET A 310 10.68 1.40 -20.07
N LEU A 311 10.39 0.74 -18.94
CA LEU A 311 10.84 1.17 -17.61
C LEU A 311 12.29 1.68 -17.56
N PRO A 312 13.32 0.89 -17.95
CA PRO A 312 14.72 1.33 -17.85
C PRO A 312 15.12 2.44 -18.84
N THR A 313 14.24 2.85 -19.74
CA THR A 313 14.51 3.85 -20.79
C THR A 313 13.76 5.17 -20.59
N ILE A 314 12.78 5.21 -19.68
CA ILE A 314 12.05 6.43 -19.32
C ILE A 314 13.05 7.47 -18.77
N ASP A 315 13.08 8.65 -19.41
CA ASP A 315 14.00 9.76 -19.14
C ASP A 315 14.13 10.06 -17.65
N HIS A 316 13.00 10.10 -16.95
CA HIS A 316 12.97 10.38 -15.53
C HIS A 316 13.60 9.31 -14.66
N PHE A 317 13.37 8.04 -14.98
CA PHE A 317 13.94 6.93 -14.23
C PHE A 317 15.44 6.78 -14.51
N VAL A 318 15.87 7.08 -15.74
CA VAL A 318 17.29 7.12 -16.13
C VAL A 318 18.02 8.24 -15.39
N GLU A 319 17.53 9.49 -15.46
CA GLU A 319 18.22 10.65 -14.86
C GLU A 319 18.31 10.53 -13.33
N ARG A 320 17.30 9.94 -12.69
CA ARG A 320 17.28 9.69 -11.25
C ARG A 320 18.02 8.43 -10.81
N GLY A 321 18.54 7.63 -11.75
CA GLY A 321 19.18 6.34 -11.47
C GLY A 321 18.27 5.42 -10.65
N VAL A 322 16.98 5.34 -11.01
CA VAL A 322 15.96 4.58 -10.25
C VAL A 322 16.24 3.08 -10.30
N PHE A 323 16.86 2.59 -11.37
CA PHE A 323 17.24 1.19 -11.50
C PHE A 323 18.74 1.00 -11.26
N ALA A 324 19.07 -0.08 -10.59
CA ALA A 324 20.45 -0.48 -10.31
C ALA A 324 20.63 -1.97 -10.66
N GLU A 325 21.78 -2.30 -11.23
CA GLU A 325 22.17 -3.68 -11.47
C GLU A 325 22.68 -4.32 -10.17
N SER A 326 22.16 -5.49 -9.85
CA SER A 326 22.74 -6.34 -8.81
C SER A 326 24.08 -6.89 -9.26
N GLY A 327 24.89 -7.35 -8.30
CA GLY A 327 26.15 -8.05 -8.60
C GLY A 327 25.98 -9.34 -9.43
N ALA A 328 24.75 -9.79 -9.70
CA ALA A 328 24.41 -10.93 -10.56
C ALA A 328 23.89 -10.51 -11.95
N GLY A 329 23.90 -9.22 -12.29
CA GLY A 329 23.42 -8.69 -13.59
C GLY A 329 21.91 -8.53 -13.69
N LEU A 330 21.18 -8.65 -12.57
CA LEU A 330 19.73 -8.40 -12.51
C LEU A 330 19.47 -6.91 -12.35
N LEU A 331 18.79 -6.27 -13.30
CA LEU A 331 18.33 -4.88 -13.18
C LEU A 331 17.09 -4.83 -12.28
N GLN A 332 17.11 -3.99 -11.24
CA GLN A 332 16.02 -3.88 -10.29
C GLN A 332 15.85 -2.44 -9.77
N PRO A 333 14.67 -2.09 -9.22
CA PRO A 333 14.48 -0.81 -8.57
C PRO A 333 15.42 -0.63 -7.38
N ARG A 334 15.94 0.59 -7.18
CA ARG A 334 16.64 0.98 -5.97
C ARG A 334 15.68 1.16 -4.80
N VAL A 335 16.22 1.30 -3.60
CA VAL A 335 15.46 1.59 -2.39
C VAL A 335 14.66 2.90 -2.57
N PRO A 336 13.35 2.93 -2.24
CA PRO A 336 12.43 4.02 -2.63
C PRO A 336 12.49 5.25 -1.71
N TYR A 337 13.55 5.37 -0.91
CA TYR A 337 13.82 6.52 -0.06
C TYR A 337 15.31 6.81 0.00
N ARG A 338 15.66 8.08 0.23
CA ARG A 338 17.04 8.57 0.32
C ARG A 338 17.16 9.72 1.31
N GLY A 339 18.32 9.84 1.95
CA GLY A 339 18.68 10.98 2.80
C GLY A 339 20.18 11.02 3.03
N ASP A 340 20.77 12.21 3.09
CA ASP A 340 22.23 12.38 3.12
C ASP A 340 22.90 11.70 4.32
N ALA A 341 22.20 11.62 5.45
CA ALA A 341 22.65 10.97 6.68
C ALA A 341 22.18 9.51 6.81
N MET A 342 21.35 9.02 5.88
CA MET A 342 20.71 7.71 5.92
C MET A 342 21.15 6.86 4.72
N ALA A 343 22.18 6.03 4.93
CA ALA A 343 22.69 5.15 3.87
C ALA A 343 21.76 3.96 3.64
N THR A 344 21.54 3.60 2.37
CA THR A 344 20.93 2.34 1.95
C THR A 344 21.97 1.44 1.30
N LYS A 345 21.79 0.11 1.38
CA LYS A 345 22.71 -0.82 0.69
C LYS A 345 22.35 -0.89 -0.80
N PRO A 346 23.35 -0.91 -1.71
CA PRO A 346 23.10 -1.24 -3.10
C PRO A 346 22.65 -2.71 -3.23
N PRO A 347 21.97 -3.07 -4.33
CA PRO A 347 21.58 -4.46 -4.62
C PRO A 347 22.73 -5.47 -4.48
N GLY A 348 22.65 -6.34 -3.47
CA GLY A 348 23.57 -7.46 -3.29
C GLY A 348 23.25 -8.64 -4.20
N ARG A 349 24.06 -9.70 -4.13
CA ARG A 349 23.68 -11.01 -4.71
C ARG A 349 22.73 -11.74 -3.77
N ALA A 350 21.78 -12.48 -4.31
CA ALA A 350 21.04 -13.45 -3.52
C ALA A 350 21.94 -14.64 -3.12
N PRO A 351 21.79 -15.18 -1.91
CA PRO A 351 22.60 -16.30 -1.44
C PRO A 351 22.20 -17.60 -2.15
N ARG A 352 23.20 -18.47 -2.39
CA ARG A 352 22.92 -19.88 -2.73
C ARG A 352 22.35 -20.58 -1.50
N LEU A 353 21.51 -21.59 -1.72
CA LEU A 353 20.93 -22.38 -0.64
C LEU A 353 22.02 -22.91 0.31
N GLY A 354 21.89 -22.61 1.60
CA GLY A 354 22.81 -23.06 2.66
C GLY A 354 24.23 -22.52 2.57
N ALA A 355 24.47 -21.45 1.80
CA ALA A 355 25.81 -20.87 1.62
C ALA A 355 26.48 -20.43 2.92
N ASP A 356 25.67 -20.18 3.96
CA ASP A 356 26.10 -19.64 5.24
C ASP A 356 25.97 -20.64 6.41
N ASN A 357 25.66 -21.92 6.13
CA ASN A 357 25.61 -22.98 7.13
C ASN A 357 26.89 -23.03 8.00
N GLY A 358 26.74 -22.98 9.31
CA GLY A 358 27.83 -23.00 10.28
C GLY A 358 28.71 -21.74 10.31
N ARG A 359 28.42 -20.73 9.47
CA ARG A 359 29.19 -19.47 9.37
C ARG A 359 28.53 -18.33 10.12
N VAL A 360 27.21 -18.35 10.27
CA VAL A 360 26.49 -17.33 11.03
C VAL A 360 26.47 -17.71 12.50
N ARG A 361 26.86 -16.77 13.36
CA ARG A 361 26.78 -16.93 14.81
C ARG A 361 26.27 -15.65 15.43
N TRP A 362 25.07 -15.73 16.01
CA TRP A 362 24.49 -14.64 16.78
C TRP A 362 24.49 -15.03 18.26
N PRO A 363 25.20 -14.30 19.13
CA PRO A 363 25.09 -14.54 20.57
C PRO A 363 23.66 -14.23 21.04
N PRO A 364 23.14 -14.95 22.05
CA PRO A 364 21.85 -14.66 22.65
C PRO A 364 21.74 -13.20 23.09
N ARG A 365 20.55 -12.61 22.94
CA ARG A 365 20.35 -11.21 23.33
C ARG A 365 20.45 -11.06 24.86
N PRO A 366 21.16 -10.04 25.35
CA PRO A 366 21.20 -9.76 26.78
C PRO A 366 19.81 -9.42 27.29
N ALA A 367 19.43 -10.02 28.42
CA ALA A 367 18.19 -9.67 29.10
C ALA A 367 18.30 -8.22 29.60
N THR A 368 17.38 -7.38 29.16
CA THR A 368 17.23 -6.00 29.66
C THR A 368 15.96 -5.96 30.50
N PRO A 369 15.98 -5.38 31.72
CA PRO A 369 14.76 -5.22 32.51
C PRO A 369 13.69 -4.47 31.71
N PRO A 370 12.44 -4.98 31.67
CA PRO A 370 11.41 -4.36 30.86
C PRO A 370 11.04 -2.98 31.43
N GLY A 371 11.10 -1.98 30.58
CA GLY A 371 10.68 -0.60 30.83
C GLY A 371 9.16 -0.45 30.90
N PRO A 372 8.63 0.78 30.81
CA PRO A 372 7.19 1.04 30.86
C PRO A 372 6.46 0.45 29.66
N ASP A 373 5.24 -0.04 29.91
CA ASP A 373 4.38 -0.62 28.89
C ASP A 373 3.68 0.48 28.08
N THR A 374 4.25 0.85 26.95
CA THR A 374 3.76 1.94 26.10
C THR A 374 3.76 1.51 24.64
N LEU A 375 2.97 2.19 23.81
CA LEU A 375 2.96 1.92 22.36
C LEU A 375 4.30 2.31 21.72
N PRO A 376 4.69 1.66 20.59
CA PRO A 376 6.05 1.77 20.04
C PRO A 376 6.57 3.19 19.78
N LEU A 377 5.68 4.12 19.45
CA LEU A 377 5.98 5.52 19.11
C LEU A 377 5.34 6.52 20.08
N ALA A 378 5.01 6.09 21.31
CA ALA A 378 4.48 6.98 22.34
C ALA A 378 5.44 8.13 22.72
N ASP A 379 6.72 8.03 22.36
CA ASP A 379 7.76 9.04 22.57
C ASP A 379 7.94 10.02 21.40
N THR A 380 7.08 9.96 20.38
CA THR A 380 7.27 10.68 19.12
C THR A 380 6.12 11.66 18.85
N ARG A 381 6.46 12.90 18.47
CA ARG A 381 5.49 13.89 17.96
C ARG A 381 5.70 14.21 16.48
N ILE A 382 4.61 14.36 15.73
CA ILE A 382 4.60 14.60 14.29
C ILE A 382 3.86 15.88 13.96
N THR A 383 4.49 16.80 13.23
CA THR A 383 3.80 17.82 12.44
C THR A 383 3.43 17.21 11.09
N ASP A 384 2.14 16.92 10.91
CA ASP A 384 1.56 16.31 9.72
C ASP A 384 1.02 17.39 8.77
N LEU A 385 1.76 17.64 7.69
CA LEU A 385 1.41 18.55 6.60
C LEU A 385 0.91 17.76 5.38
N THR A 386 0.45 16.53 5.58
CA THR A 386 0.00 15.68 4.49
C THR A 386 -1.47 15.91 4.12
N ALA A 387 -1.79 15.62 2.87
CA ALA A 387 -3.13 15.69 2.32
C ALA A 387 -3.45 14.45 1.46
N PHE A 388 -4.72 14.31 1.10
CA PHE A 388 -5.23 13.18 0.32
C PHE A 388 -5.12 11.85 1.07
N TRP A 389 -4.38 10.86 0.56
CA TRP A 389 -4.40 9.50 1.12
C TRP A 389 -3.02 8.95 1.50
N ALA A 390 -2.01 8.99 0.62
CA ALA A 390 -0.68 8.41 0.91
C ALA A 390 -0.02 8.92 2.21
N GLY A 391 0.09 10.25 2.35
CA GLY A 391 0.69 10.84 3.55
C GLY A 391 -0.16 10.64 4.81
N PRO A 392 -1.50 10.77 4.75
CA PRO A 392 -2.37 10.42 5.86
C PRO A 392 -2.27 8.95 6.29
N VAL A 393 -2.11 7.98 5.38
CA VAL A 393 -1.86 6.57 5.72
C VAL A 393 -0.58 6.42 6.53
N ALA A 394 0.52 7.07 6.11
CA ALA A 394 1.78 7.04 6.85
C ALA A 394 1.61 7.52 8.30
N THR A 395 1.00 8.69 8.46
CA THR A 395 0.81 9.32 9.77
C THR A 395 -0.28 8.64 10.61
N GLN A 396 -1.27 8.00 10.00
CA GLN A 396 -2.26 7.17 10.68
C GLN A 396 -1.61 5.93 11.29
N LEU A 397 -0.74 5.23 10.55
CA LEU A 397 0.01 4.09 11.07
C LEU A 397 0.86 4.52 12.27
N LEU A 398 1.65 5.59 12.11
CA LEU A 398 2.51 6.09 13.19
C LEU A 398 1.70 6.54 14.42
N GLY A 399 0.55 7.20 14.21
CA GLY A 399 -0.36 7.59 15.28
C GLY A 399 -1.03 6.39 15.98
N SER A 400 -1.35 5.32 15.24
CA SER A 400 -1.88 4.07 15.80
C SER A 400 -0.84 3.35 16.66
N LEU A 401 0.43 3.49 16.31
CA LEU A 401 1.57 3.03 17.09
C LEU A 401 1.99 3.96 18.23
N GLY A 402 1.21 5.00 18.52
CA GLY A 402 1.39 5.80 19.74
C GLY A 402 1.72 7.27 19.50
N ALA A 403 2.18 7.67 18.31
CA ALA A 403 2.67 9.01 18.06
C ALA A 403 1.60 10.10 18.30
N ASP A 404 2.04 11.25 18.80
CA ASP A 404 1.22 12.46 18.90
C ASP A 404 1.25 13.20 17.55
N VAL A 405 0.17 13.08 16.78
CA VAL A 405 0.11 13.61 15.41
C VAL A 405 -0.71 14.90 15.38
N ILE A 406 -0.08 16.00 14.98
CA ILE A 406 -0.70 17.30 14.78
C ILE A 406 -0.87 17.54 13.29
N LYS A 407 -2.10 17.39 12.79
CA LYS A 407 -2.43 17.63 11.38
C LYS A 407 -2.65 19.12 11.16
N VAL A 408 -1.87 19.71 10.27
CA VAL A 408 -1.96 21.11 9.88
C VAL A 408 -2.68 21.22 8.55
N GLU A 409 -3.83 21.89 8.54
CA GLU A 409 -4.65 22.11 7.35
C GLU A 409 -4.72 23.59 6.99
N GLY A 410 -4.72 23.91 5.69
CA GLY A 410 -4.81 25.29 5.21
C GLY A 410 -6.19 25.90 5.46
N VAL A 411 -6.26 27.20 5.79
CA VAL A 411 -7.53 27.95 5.89
C VAL A 411 -8.25 28.02 4.55
N ARG A 412 -7.53 28.35 3.48
CA ARG A 412 -8.06 28.39 2.10
C ARG A 412 -7.87 27.09 1.32
N ARG A 413 -7.03 26.18 1.83
CA ARG A 413 -6.69 24.91 1.17
C ARG A 413 -6.67 23.80 2.21
N PRO A 414 -7.84 23.40 2.72
CA PRO A 414 -7.93 22.25 3.62
C PRO A 414 -7.60 20.95 2.87
N ASP A 415 -7.51 19.83 3.59
CA ASP A 415 -7.28 18.54 2.96
C ASP A 415 -8.39 18.23 1.94
N GLY A 416 -8.02 17.93 0.69
CA GLY A 416 -8.97 17.65 -0.38
C GLY A 416 -9.90 16.47 -0.09
N MET A 417 -9.48 15.51 0.73
CA MET A 417 -10.32 14.37 1.12
C MET A 417 -11.47 14.72 2.06
N ARG A 418 -11.52 15.94 2.59
CA ARG A 418 -12.72 16.46 3.26
C ARG A 418 -13.91 16.57 2.31
N PHE A 419 -13.64 16.80 1.03
CA PHE A 419 -14.65 17.08 0.02
C PHE A 419 -14.99 15.86 -0.88
N SER A 420 -14.45 14.68 -0.57
CA SER A 420 -14.63 13.47 -1.39
C SER A 420 -15.97 12.75 -1.17
N ALA A 421 -16.86 13.28 -0.31
CA ALA A 421 -18.15 12.67 0.00
C ALA A 421 -19.23 12.86 -1.08
N GLY A 422 -19.00 13.72 -2.09
CA GLY A 422 -19.99 14.05 -3.12
C GLY A 422 -21.26 14.70 -2.58
N ARG A 423 -21.27 15.19 -1.34
CA ARG A 423 -22.43 15.84 -0.71
C ARG A 423 -22.58 17.28 -1.22
N PRO A 424 -23.81 17.74 -1.49
CA PRO A 424 -24.04 19.10 -1.94
C PRO A 424 -23.74 20.12 -0.82
N PRO A 425 -23.33 21.36 -1.16
CA PRO A 425 -23.07 22.41 -0.17
C PRO A 425 -24.25 22.78 0.73
N SER A 426 -25.46 22.32 0.42
CA SER A 426 -26.66 22.52 1.25
C SER A 426 -26.66 21.70 2.55
N TRP A 427 -25.78 20.71 2.67
CA TRP A 427 -25.60 19.95 3.92
C TRP A 427 -24.77 20.76 4.91
N ASP A 428 -25.21 20.81 6.17
CA ASP A 428 -24.43 21.46 7.22
C ASP A 428 -23.09 20.75 7.40
N GLN A 429 -22.01 21.53 7.45
CA GLN A 429 -20.64 21.03 7.61
C GLN A 429 -20.29 19.87 6.67
N TRP A 430 -20.75 19.92 5.42
CA TRP A 430 -20.58 18.86 4.42
C TRP A 430 -19.11 18.44 4.18
N TRP A 431 -18.14 19.31 4.50
CA TRP A 431 -16.70 19.02 4.47
C TRP A 431 -16.22 18.06 5.58
N GLU A 432 -17.08 17.71 6.54
CA GLU A 432 -16.77 16.76 7.62
C GLU A 432 -17.22 15.32 7.28
N TRP A 433 -17.69 15.07 6.06
CA TRP A 433 -18.27 13.79 5.64
C TRP A 433 -17.36 12.95 4.73
N GLY A 434 -16.15 13.44 4.40
CA GLY A 434 -15.21 12.73 3.52
C GLY A 434 -14.77 11.39 4.09
N PRO A 435 -15.18 10.23 3.53
CA PRO A 435 -14.95 8.93 4.15
C PRO A 435 -13.46 8.57 4.30
N VAL A 436 -12.64 8.88 3.29
CA VAL A 436 -11.19 8.69 3.34
C VAL A 436 -10.56 9.56 4.41
N PHE A 437 -10.98 10.82 4.53
CA PHE A 437 -10.48 11.70 5.59
C PHE A 437 -10.79 11.12 6.97
N LEU A 438 -12.06 10.73 7.19
CA LEU A 438 -12.52 10.18 8.47
C LEU A 438 -11.77 8.92 8.85
N CYS A 439 -11.52 8.02 7.90
CA CYS A 439 -10.85 6.76 8.19
C CYS A 439 -9.32 6.88 8.27
N SER A 440 -8.68 7.80 7.54
CA SER A 440 -7.21 7.96 7.53
C SER A 440 -6.66 9.07 8.44
N ASN A 441 -7.51 9.79 9.17
CA ASN A 441 -7.08 10.85 10.09
C ASN A 441 -7.50 10.61 11.55
N ASN A 442 -7.87 9.38 11.89
CA ASN A 442 -7.93 8.91 13.27
C ASN A 442 -6.59 9.14 14.00
N ASN A 443 -6.64 9.29 15.33
CA ASN A 443 -5.48 9.53 16.21
C ASN A 443 -4.75 10.87 15.99
N LYS A 444 -5.37 11.84 15.30
CA LYS A 444 -4.75 13.15 15.00
C LYS A 444 -5.45 14.30 15.72
N ARG A 445 -4.69 15.34 16.03
CA ARG A 445 -5.19 16.66 16.46
C ARG A 445 -5.15 17.62 15.26
N GLY A 446 -6.32 18.03 14.78
CA GLY A 446 -6.47 18.94 13.64
C GLY A 446 -6.31 20.42 14.02
N VAL A 447 -5.38 21.11 13.35
CA VAL A 447 -5.10 22.54 13.48
C VAL A 447 -5.27 23.20 12.11
N SER A 448 -5.98 24.32 12.06
CA SER A 448 -6.11 25.14 10.85
C SER A 448 -5.09 26.27 10.85
N VAL A 449 -4.26 26.40 9.83
CA VAL A 449 -3.29 27.50 9.71
C VAL A 449 -3.17 27.97 8.26
N GLU A 450 -3.25 29.28 8.04
CA GLU A 450 -3.00 29.88 6.74
C GLU A 450 -1.49 30.08 6.50
N LEU A 451 -0.86 29.06 5.95
CA LEU A 451 0.60 28.99 5.74
C LEU A 451 1.14 30.06 4.78
N SER A 452 0.29 30.72 3.98
CA SER A 452 0.74 31.78 3.08
C SER A 452 0.98 33.12 3.78
N THR A 453 0.70 33.24 5.08
CA THR A 453 0.90 34.45 5.88
C THR A 453 2.20 34.36 6.70
N GLY A 454 2.77 35.51 7.07
CA GLY A 454 3.96 35.54 7.93
C GLY A 454 3.70 34.89 9.30
N GLU A 455 2.55 35.20 9.89
CA GLU A 455 2.09 34.65 11.16
C GLU A 455 1.82 33.15 11.06
N GLY A 456 1.15 32.69 10.00
CA GLY A 456 0.89 31.25 9.80
C GLY A 456 2.17 30.45 9.59
N ARG A 457 3.14 31.00 8.85
CA ARG A 457 4.47 30.40 8.73
C ARG A 457 5.19 30.34 10.09
N ALA A 458 5.09 31.38 10.92
CA ALA A 458 5.69 31.38 12.25
C ALA A 458 5.09 30.29 13.14
N VAL A 459 3.76 30.16 13.15
CA VAL A 459 3.07 29.06 13.86
C VAL A 459 3.54 27.68 13.38
N ALA A 460 3.67 27.48 12.06
CA ALA A 460 4.16 26.22 11.52
C ALA A 460 5.60 25.90 11.97
N LEU A 461 6.50 26.90 12.00
CA LEU A 461 7.86 26.74 12.49
C LEU A 461 7.90 26.42 14.00
N GLU A 462 6.99 26.97 14.81
CA GLU A 462 6.85 26.64 16.22
C GLU A 462 6.38 25.20 16.44
N LEU A 463 5.41 24.73 15.64
CA LEU A 463 4.98 23.32 15.66
C LEU A 463 6.12 22.38 15.27
N ILE A 464 6.89 22.74 14.24
CA ILE A 464 8.09 21.99 13.82
C ILE A 464 9.14 21.98 14.95
N ALA A 465 9.35 23.11 15.63
CA ALA A 465 10.27 23.22 16.76
C ALA A 465 9.90 22.26 17.90
N ALA A 466 8.60 22.03 18.11
CA ALA A 466 8.06 21.15 19.14
C ALA A 466 7.95 19.66 18.73
N SER A 467 8.29 19.30 17.48
CA SER A 467 8.04 17.97 16.90
C SER A 467 9.33 17.20 16.59
N ASP A 468 9.23 15.87 16.56
CA ASP A 468 10.31 14.96 16.15
C ASP A 468 10.35 14.76 14.64
N LEU A 469 9.17 14.69 14.03
CA LEU A 469 8.95 14.42 12.63
C LEU A 469 8.13 15.54 12.00
N VAL A 470 8.44 15.85 10.74
CA VAL A 470 7.64 16.67 9.84
C VAL A 470 7.39 15.84 8.59
N ILE A 471 6.13 15.53 8.28
CA ILE A 471 5.79 14.69 7.12
C ILE A 471 4.91 15.51 6.18
N GLU A 472 5.27 15.54 4.90
CA GLU A 472 4.54 16.26 3.86
C GLU A 472 4.57 15.49 2.53
N ASN A 473 3.51 15.62 1.73
CA ASN A 473 3.38 14.96 0.43
C ASN A 473 2.95 15.92 -0.69
N PHE A 474 3.33 17.21 -0.58
CA PHE A 474 3.01 18.17 -1.61
C PHE A 474 3.96 18.06 -2.82
N SER A 475 3.56 18.68 -3.93
CA SER A 475 4.50 18.88 -5.05
C SER A 475 5.75 19.63 -4.57
N PRO A 476 6.94 19.38 -5.16
CA PRO A 476 8.23 19.81 -4.60
C PRO A 476 8.36 21.30 -4.24
N ARG A 477 7.61 22.18 -4.91
CA ARG A 477 7.65 23.64 -4.73
C ARG A 477 6.85 24.16 -3.52
N VAL A 478 5.84 23.43 -3.04
CA VAL A 478 4.86 23.99 -2.09
C VAL A 478 5.49 24.40 -0.77
N MET A 479 6.24 23.49 -0.14
CA MET A 479 6.94 23.79 1.12
C MET A 479 7.95 24.93 0.99
N THR A 480 8.69 24.98 -0.13
CA THR A 480 9.63 26.07 -0.42
C THR A 480 8.91 27.41 -0.58
N ASN A 481 7.76 27.43 -1.26
CA ASN A 481 6.94 28.64 -1.44
C ASN A 481 6.39 29.18 -0.11
N PHE A 482 6.12 28.30 0.86
CA PHE A 482 5.78 28.70 2.23
C PHE A 482 7.00 29.05 3.09
N GLY A 483 8.23 28.93 2.56
CA GLY A 483 9.46 29.13 3.33
C GLY A 483 9.66 28.10 4.45
N LEU A 484 9.14 26.89 4.25
CA LEU A 484 9.17 25.74 5.16
C LEU A 484 10.01 24.58 4.58
N GLY A 485 10.97 24.87 3.71
CA GLY A 485 11.92 23.88 3.20
C GLY A 485 12.86 23.33 4.29
N TRP A 486 13.69 22.36 3.93
CA TRP A 486 14.59 21.67 4.88
C TRP A 486 15.48 22.62 5.70
N ASP A 487 16.06 23.66 5.08
CA ASP A 487 16.89 24.61 5.82
C ASP A 487 16.13 25.34 6.93
N ALA A 488 14.85 25.67 6.70
CA ALA A 488 13.99 26.29 7.71
C ALA A 488 13.61 25.30 8.81
N VAL A 489 13.30 24.05 8.45
CA VAL A 489 13.01 22.97 9.42
C VAL A 489 14.22 22.70 10.30
N ARG A 490 15.41 22.54 9.72
CA ARG A 490 16.68 22.34 10.44
C ARG A 490 17.01 23.52 11.35
N ALA A 491 16.74 24.75 10.90
CA ALA A 491 16.95 25.95 11.72
C ALA A 491 16.00 26.03 12.92
N ALA A 492 14.74 25.64 12.74
CA ALA A 492 13.75 25.59 13.82
C ALA A 492 14.03 24.45 14.81
N ASN A 493 14.44 23.28 14.30
CA ASN A 493 14.81 22.12 15.11
C ASN A 493 15.90 21.28 14.43
N PRO A 494 17.17 21.37 14.88
CA PRO A 494 18.28 20.57 14.34
C PRO A 494 18.12 19.05 14.53
N ARG A 495 17.16 18.61 15.36
CA ARG A 495 16.84 17.21 15.62
C ARG A 495 15.62 16.71 14.84
N ALA A 496 14.89 17.59 14.15
CA ALA A 496 13.71 17.20 13.39
C ALA A 496 14.09 16.36 12.17
N ILE A 497 13.29 15.35 11.89
CA ILE A 497 13.36 14.59 10.66
C ILE A 497 12.25 15.08 9.74
N MET A 498 12.60 15.54 8.54
CA MET A 498 11.64 15.93 7.51
C MET A 498 11.50 14.82 6.48
N VAL A 499 10.33 14.20 6.39
CA VAL A 499 10.00 13.22 5.35
C VAL A 499 9.16 13.90 4.28
N ARG A 500 9.66 13.92 3.05
CA ARG A 500 9.00 14.50 1.87
C ARG A 500 8.58 13.40 0.92
N MET A 501 7.32 13.44 0.50
CA MET A 501 6.69 12.39 -0.31
C MET A 501 6.14 12.89 -1.66
N PRO A 502 6.96 13.53 -2.52
CA PRO A 502 6.51 13.91 -3.84
C PRO A 502 6.23 12.68 -4.71
N ALA A 503 5.34 12.82 -5.70
CA ALA A 503 4.99 11.76 -6.64
C ALA A 503 6.22 11.20 -7.37
N PHE A 504 7.01 12.08 -7.98
CA PHE A 504 8.14 11.74 -8.85
C PHE A 504 9.52 12.10 -8.25
N GLY A 505 9.59 12.63 -7.03
CA GLY A 505 10.85 13.08 -6.42
C GLY A 505 11.09 14.58 -6.46
N LEU A 506 12.17 15.01 -5.81
CA LEU A 506 12.59 16.40 -5.67
C LEU A 506 13.51 16.89 -6.79
N ASP A 507 13.92 16.00 -7.69
CA ASP A 507 14.74 16.26 -8.87
C ASP A 507 14.24 15.43 -10.08
N GLY A 508 14.90 15.61 -11.24
CA GLY A 508 14.60 14.91 -12.48
C GLY A 508 13.50 15.56 -13.35
N PRO A 509 13.33 15.09 -14.60
CA PRO A 509 12.45 15.67 -15.60
C PRO A 509 10.97 15.76 -15.18
N TRP A 510 10.49 14.77 -14.41
CA TRP A 510 9.09 14.69 -14.00
C TRP A 510 8.80 15.36 -12.64
N ARG A 511 9.80 15.98 -12.01
CA ARG A 511 9.71 16.64 -10.69
C ARG A 511 8.48 17.53 -10.53
N ASP A 512 8.14 18.31 -11.56
CA ASP A 512 7.07 19.31 -11.50
C ASP A 512 5.73 18.83 -12.08
N ARG A 513 5.65 17.58 -12.54
CA ARG A 513 4.40 16.95 -12.99
C ARG A 513 3.45 16.73 -11.81
N VAL A 514 2.16 16.82 -12.09
CA VAL A 514 1.12 16.46 -11.11
C VAL A 514 0.97 14.94 -11.12
N GLY A 515 0.92 14.31 -9.95
CA GLY A 515 0.76 12.87 -9.83
C GLY A 515 -0.25 12.49 -8.76
N PHE A 516 -1.03 11.47 -9.07
CA PHE A 516 -1.91 10.74 -8.14
C PHE A 516 -1.59 9.24 -8.22
N ALA A 517 -2.19 8.43 -7.34
CA ALA A 517 -2.02 6.98 -7.35
C ALA A 517 -2.18 6.36 -8.74
N GLN A 518 -3.21 6.76 -9.48
CA GLN A 518 -3.47 6.26 -10.84
C GLN A 518 -2.30 6.54 -11.79
N THR A 519 -1.72 7.74 -11.72
CA THR A 519 -0.55 8.11 -12.53
C THR A 519 0.66 7.23 -12.19
N MET A 520 0.84 6.87 -10.91
CA MET A 520 1.91 5.95 -10.51
C MET A 520 1.64 4.55 -11.04
N GLU A 521 0.42 4.02 -10.85
CA GLU A 521 0.01 2.69 -11.33
C GLU A 521 0.22 2.51 -12.84
N GLN A 522 -0.01 3.58 -13.61
CA GLN A 522 0.23 3.65 -15.05
C GLN A 522 1.73 3.69 -15.39
N ALA A 523 2.49 4.54 -14.70
CA ALA A 523 3.92 4.78 -14.98
C ALA A 523 4.86 3.66 -14.49
N THR A 524 4.42 2.76 -13.61
CA THR A 524 5.26 1.71 -13.01
C THR A 524 5.02 0.31 -13.55
N GLY A 525 4.03 0.14 -14.43
CA GLY A 525 3.66 -1.15 -15.03
C GLY A 525 2.66 -1.98 -14.24
N MET A 526 2.15 -1.48 -13.11
CA MET A 526 1.06 -2.15 -12.40
C MET A 526 -0.21 -2.24 -13.25
N ALA A 527 -0.54 -1.17 -13.97
CA ALA A 527 -1.65 -1.17 -14.90
C ALA A 527 -1.42 -2.14 -16.08
N TRP A 528 -0.18 -2.21 -16.60
CA TRP A 528 0.21 -3.13 -17.66
C TRP A 528 -0.07 -4.60 -17.31
N MET A 529 0.17 -4.96 -16.05
CA MET A 529 -0.05 -6.29 -15.49
C MET A 529 -1.51 -6.58 -15.11
N THR A 530 -2.41 -5.60 -15.20
CA THR A 530 -3.80 -5.72 -14.72
C THR A 530 -4.80 -5.62 -15.88
N GLY A 531 -5.83 -6.47 -15.86
CA GLY A 531 -6.89 -6.53 -16.88
C GLY A 531 -6.97 -7.89 -17.60
N HIS A 532 -7.95 -8.03 -18.49
CA HIS A 532 -8.11 -9.23 -19.32
C HIS A 532 -6.94 -9.37 -20.31
N ALA A 533 -6.60 -10.62 -20.66
CA ALA A 533 -5.47 -10.94 -21.54
C ALA A 533 -5.54 -10.19 -22.89
N ASP A 534 -6.72 -10.19 -23.52
CA ASP A 534 -6.96 -9.55 -24.82
C ASP A 534 -7.54 -8.12 -24.71
N GLY A 535 -7.76 -7.63 -23.49
CA GLY A 535 -8.28 -6.29 -23.21
C GLY A 535 -7.19 -5.24 -23.05
N PRO A 536 -7.53 -3.94 -22.95
CA PRO A 536 -6.57 -2.91 -22.58
C PRO A 536 -6.06 -3.12 -21.14
N PRO A 537 -4.89 -2.56 -20.78
CA PRO A 537 -4.47 -2.42 -19.39
C PRO A 537 -5.54 -1.71 -18.56
N VAL A 538 -5.69 -2.11 -17.31
CA VAL A 538 -6.63 -1.53 -16.34
C VAL A 538 -5.86 -1.11 -15.10
N ILE A 539 -6.23 0.00 -14.46
CA ILE A 539 -5.53 0.41 -13.24
C ILE A 539 -5.94 -0.45 -12.02
N PRO A 540 -5.02 -0.74 -11.07
CA PRO A 540 -5.29 -1.43 -9.81
C PRO A 540 -6.15 -0.67 -8.79
N ARG A 541 -6.49 0.61 -9.01
CA ARG A 541 -7.44 1.40 -8.18
C ARG A 541 -6.95 1.72 -6.77
N GLY A 542 -5.85 2.45 -6.67
CA GLY A 542 -5.50 3.26 -5.49
C GLY A 542 -4.50 2.62 -4.52
N VAL A 543 -4.11 1.36 -4.73
CA VAL A 543 -3.17 0.64 -3.85
C VAL A 543 -1.82 1.35 -3.70
N CYS A 544 -1.42 2.15 -4.70
CA CYS A 544 -0.20 2.96 -4.67
C CYS A 544 -0.15 3.99 -3.53
N ASP A 545 -1.29 4.57 -3.12
CA ASP A 545 -1.31 5.55 -2.04
C ASP A 545 -0.89 4.90 -0.70
N PRO A 546 -1.53 3.81 -0.25
CA PRO A 546 -1.06 3.06 0.91
C PRO A 546 0.37 2.54 0.79
N ILE A 547 0.77 1.99 -0.37
CA ILE A 547 2.15 1.50 -0.58
C ILE A 547 3.16 2.63 -0.32
N ALA A 548 2.95 3.82 -0.88
CA ALA A 548 3.84 4.95 -0.67
C ALA A 548 3.82 5.45 0.78
N GLY A 549 2.63 5.49 1.41
CA GLY A 549 2.45 5.80 2.83
C GLY A 549 3.29 4.90 3.75
N LEU A 550 3.22 3.59 3.52
CA LEU A 550 3.90 2.58 4.34
C LEU A 550 5.42 2.61 4.15
N HIS A 551 5.90 2.81 2.92
CA HIS A 551 7.33 3.02 2.66
C HIS A 551 7.87 4.28 3.35
N ALA A 552 7.10 5.37 3.32
CA ALA A 552 7.48 6.60 4.02
C ALA A 552 7.45 6.43 5.55
N ALA A 553 6.50 5.67 6.09
CA ALA A 553 6.46 5.35 7.52
C ALA A 553 7.67 4.50 7.94
N PHE A 554 8.05 3.50 7.15
CA PHE A 554 9.27 2.72 7.38
C PHE A 554 10.52 3.62 7.32
N ALA A 555 10.63 4.48 6.32
CA ALA A 555 11.73 5.43 6.18
C ALA A 555 11.79 6.43 7.36
N ALA A 556 10.64 6.90 7.85
CA ALA A 556 10.55 7.76 9.03
C ALA A 556 11.12 7.08 10.28
N VAL A 557 10.75 5.81 10.51
CA VAL A 557 11.27 5.02 11.63
C VAL A 557 12.76 4.73 11.47
N ALA A 558 13.21 4.41 10.25
CA ALA A 558 14.62 4.22 9.95
C ALA A 558 15.45 5.48 10.27
N ALA A 559 14.94 6.65 9.90
CA ALA A 559 15.55 7.94 10.23
C ALA A 559 15.54 8.22 11.75
N LEU A 560 14.47 7.84 12.46
CA LEU A 560 14.44 7.91 13.94
C LEU A 560 15.53 7.04 14.57
N VAL A 561 15.80 5.85 14.04
CA VAL A 561 16.87 4.97 14.52
C VAL A 561 18.26 5.57 14.27
N VAL A 562 18.48 6.22 13.12
CA VAL A 562 19.72 6.96 12.87
C VAL A 562 19.85 8.13 13.85
N ARG A 563 18.79 8.92 14.05
CA ARG A 563 18.77 10.04 15.00
C ARG A 563 19.00 9.61 16.45
N ASP A 564 18.48 8.45 16.85
CA ASP A 564 18.71 7.92 18.21
C ASP A 564 20.20 7.64 18.48
N ARG A 565 20.97 7.33 17.45
CA ARG A 565 22.43 7.12 17.53
C ARG A 565 23.21 8.42 17.44
N ASP A 566 22.86 9.25 16.45
CA ASP A 566 23.70 10.38 16.03
C ASP A 566 23.23 11.72 16.61
N GLY A 567 22.04 11.76 17.19
CA GLY A 567 21.46 12.92 17.85
C GLY A 567 21.05 14.08 16.93
N THR A 568 21.17 13.92 15.61
CA THR A 568 20.88 14.97 14.62
C THR A 568 19.73 14.56 13.71
N GLY A 569 18.89 15.53 13.32
CA GLY A 569 17.81 15.37 12.37
C GLY A 569 18.31 15.25 10.93
N MET A 570 17.41 14.94 10.00
CA MET A 570 17.75 14.81 8.59
C MET A 570 16.56 15.05 7.67
N HIS A 571 16.88 15.23 6.39
CA HIS A 571 15.90 15.26 5.31
C HIS A 571 15.85 13.90 4.63
N VAL A 572 14.65 13.34 4.52
CA VAL A 572 14.36 12.08 3.85
C VAL A 572 13.38 12.34 2.73
N GLU A 573 13.75 11.95 1.51
CA GLU A 573 12.82 11.86 0.40
C GLU A 573 12.33 10.41 0.31
N SER A 574 11.03 10.20 0.21
CA SER A 574 10.41 8.90 -0.08
C SER A 574 9.38 9.07 -1.20
N THR A 575 9.72 8.65 -2.42
CA THR A 575 8.89 8.98 -3.59
C THR A 575 7.81 7.93 -3.83
N MET A 576 6.66 8.40 -4.32
CA MET A 576 5.53 7.52 -4.61
C MET A 576 5.84 6.55 -5.76
N VAL A 577 6.45 7.06 -6.83
CA VAL A 577 6.76 6.25 -8.02
C VAL A 577 7.82 5.17 -7.73
N GLU A 578 8.84 5.46 -6.92
CA GLU A 578 9.86 4.45 -6.61
C GLU A 578 9.32 3.37 -5.66
N ALA A 579 8.42 3.72 -4.73
CA ALA A 579 7.73 2.74 -3.90
C ALA A 579 6.87 1.79 -4.76
N ALA A 580 6.11 2.35 -5.71
CA ALA A 580 5.33 1.57 -6.67
C ALA A 580 6.22 0.67 -7.56
N LEU A 581 7.38 1.15 -8.03
CA LEU A 581 8.32 0.34 -8.82
C LEU A 581 8.87 -0.85 -8.03
N ASN A 582 9.13 -0.70 -6.73
CA ASN A 582 9.63 -1.81 -5.92
C ASN A 582 8.63 -2.94 -5.77
N VAL A 583 7.34 -2.63 -5.63
CA VAL A 583 6.30 -3.68 -5.55
C VAL A 583 5.92 -4.25 -6.93
N ALA A 584 6.19 -3.50 -8.00
CA ALA A 584 6.02 -3.95 -9.39
C ALA A 584 7.30 -4.61 -9.96
N ALA A 585 8.30 -4.91 -9.12
CA ALA A 585 9.64 -5.29 -9.58
C ALA A 585 9.68 -6.60 -10.39
N GLU A 586 8.74 -7.52 -10.16
CA GLU A 586 8.75 -8.86 -10.79
C GLU A 586 8.84 -8.80 -12.32
N MET A 587 8.00 -7.98 -12.96
CA MET A 587 8.01 -7.85 -14.42
C MET A 587 9.34 -7.32 -14.96
N LEU A 588 9.98 -6.41 -14.23
CA LEU A 588 11.26 -5.84 -14.63
C LEU A 588 12.39 -6.87 -14.48
N VAL A 589 12.43 -7.61 -13.37
CA VAL A 589 13.50 -8.58 -13.12
C VAL A 589 13.39 -9.80 -14.03
N GLU A 590 12.18 -10.22 -14.37
CA GLU A 590 11.94 -11.26 -15.38
C GLU A 590 12.34 -10.79 -16.79
N TYR A 591 11.99 -9.56 -17.17
CA TYR A 591 12.43 -8.99 -18.44
C TYR A 591 13.95 -8.84 -18.53
N SER A 592 14.57 -8.26 -17.51
CA SER A 592 16.03 -8.03 -17.47
C SER A 592 16.82 -9.33 -17.51
N ARG A 593 16.35 -10.40 -16.86
CA ARG A 593 17.08 -11.67 -16.78
C ARG A 593 16.78 -12.60 -17.95
N ASN A 594 15.50 -12.69 -18.32
CA ASN A 594 14.99 -13.74 -19.21
C ASN A 594 14.46 -13.18 -20.54
N GLY A 595 14.40 -11.86 -20.72
CA GLY A 595 13.77 -11.24 -21.90
C GLY A 595 12.25 -11.42 -21.93
N ILE A 596 11.64 -11.81 -20.80
CA ILE A 596 10.22 -12.13 -20.72
C ILE A 596 9.44 -10.86 -20.43
N GLU A 597 8.64 -10.44 -21.40
CA GLU A 597 7.65 -9.40 -21.21
C GLU A 597 6.42 -10.01 -20.53
N MET A 598 6.38 -9.98 -19.19
CA MET A 598 5.18 -10.36 -18.46
C MET A 598 4.00 -9.47 -18.85
N ARG A 599 2.81 -10.05 -18.97
CA ARG A 599 1.57 -9.34 -19.36
C ARG A 599 0.41 -9.76 -18.47
N ARG A 600 -0.61 -8.90 -18.40
CA ARG A 600 -1.91 -9.21 -17.81
C ARG A 600 -2.50 -10.49 -18.43
N ASN A 601 -3.21 -11.28 -17.61
CA ASN A 601 -3.80 -12.56 -18.02
C ASN A 601 -5.18 -12.80 -17.39
N GLY A 602 -5.97 -11.74 -17.23
CA GLY A 602 -7.28 -11.82 -16.57
C GLY A 602 -7.17 -12.40 -15.16
N ASN A 603 -8.01 -13.40 -14.86
CA ASN A 603 -8.08 -14.04 -13.55
C ASN A 603 -7.16 -15.27 -13.38
N ARG A 604 -6.36 -15.61 -14.41
CA ARG A 604 -5.31 -16.64 -14.33
C ARG A 604 -4.04 -16.06 -13.71
N GLY A 605 -3.25 -16.89 -13.03
CA GLY A 605 -2.04 -16.42 -12.36
C GLY A 605 -1.10 -17.54 -11.91
N PRO A 606 0.08 -17.18 -11.39
CA PRO A 606 1.12 -18.15 -11.02
C PRO A 606 0.79 -18.97 -9.77
N GLY A 607 -0.25 -18.59 -9.01
CA GLY A 607 -0.57 -19.21 -7.72
C GLY A 607 -1.40 -20.50 -7.80
N ALA A 608 -2.04 -20.79 -8.94
CA ALA A 608 -2.87 -21.98 -9.12
C ALA A 608 -3.21 -22.21 -10.60
N ALA A 609 -3.42 -23.48 -10.95
CA ALA A 609 -3.97 -23.89 -12.24
C ALA A 609 -4.94 -25.07 -11.99
N PRO A 610 -6.26 -24.90 -12.22
CA PRO A 610 -6.94 -23.68 -12.68
C PRO A 610 -7.07 -22.61 -11.59
N GLN A 611 -7.22 -21.36 -12.05
CA GLN A 611 -7.58 -20.20 -11.23
C GLN A 611 -8.42 -19.25 -12.09
N GLY A 612 -9.57 -18.81 -11.58
CA GLY A 612 -10.46 -17.94 -12.34
C GLY A 612 -11.67 -17.44 -11.55
N VAL A 613 -12.45 -16.57 -12.18
CA VAL A 613 -13.74 -16.08 -11.67
C VAL A 613 -14.84 -16.59 -12.59
N TYR A 614 -15.90 -17.16 -12.01
CA TYR A 614 -16.94 -17.83 -12.78
C TYR A 614 -18.32 -17.39 -12.33
N ARG A 615 -19.20 -17.18 -13.31
CA ARG A 615 -20.55 -16.66 -13.08
C ARG A 615 -21.41 -17.75 -12.44
N CYS A 616 -22.11 -17.39 -11.37
CA CYS A 616 -23.10 -18.22 -10.72
C CYS A 616 -24.52 -17.86 -11.15
N ARG A 617 -25.49 -18.68 -10.75
CA ARG A 617 -26.92 -18.39 -10.86
C ARG A 617 -27.26 -17.19 -9.97
N GLY A 618 -27.67 -16.07 -10.59
CA GLY A 618 -28.01 -14.84 -9.89
C GLY A 618 -27.83 -13.62 -10.79
N ASP A 619 -27.86 -12.44 -10.18
CA ASP A 619 -27.56 -11.17 -10.86
C ASP A 619 -26.18 -10.68 -10.42
N ASP A 620 -25.28 -10.54 -11.39
CA ASP A 620 -23.85 -10.22 -11.18
C ASP A 620 -23.16 -11.00 -10.04
N ASP A 621 -23.53 -12.27 -9.88
CA ASP A 621 -23.06 -13.15 -8.82
C ASP A 621 -21.89 -14.02 -9.31
N TRP A 622 -20.73 -13.91 -8.66
CA TRP A 622 -19.49 -14.58 -9.09
C TRP A 622 -18.78 -15.32 -7.95
N VAL A 623 -18.19 -16.46 -8.29
CA VAL A 623 -17.29 -17.22 -7.43
C VAL A 623 -15.87 -17.17 -8.00
N ALA A 624 -14.90 -16.87 -7.15
CA ALA A 624 -13.48 -17.04 -7.43
C ALA A 624 -13.02 -18.39 -6.90
N LEU A 625 -12.21 -19.12 -7.67
CA LEU A 625 -11.60 -20.38 -7.24
C LEU A 625 -10.13 -20.49 -7.65
N ALA A 626 -9.36 -21.23 -6.86
CA ALA A 626 -7.95 -21.55 -7.11
C ALA A 626 -7.63 -22.98 -6.66
N ALA A 627 -7.25 -23.85 -7.59
CA ALA A 627 -6.75 -25.20 -7.28
C ALA A 627 -5.22 -25.16 -7.10
N MET A 628 -4.78 -25.00 -5.85
CA MET A 628 -3.38 -24.68 -5.51
C MET A 628 -2.44 -25.89 -5.55
N ASP A 629 -2.95 -27.10 -5.37
CA ASP A 629 -2.16 -28.34 -5.35
C ASP A 629 -2.84 -29.48 -6.12
N ASP A 630 -2.14 -30.61 -6.25
CA ASP A 630 -2.63 -31.79 -6.97
C ASP A 630 -3.86 -32.42 -6.32
N ALA A 631 -3.99 -32.32 -4.99
CA ALA A 631 -5.14 -32.86 -4.27
C ALA A 631 -6.40 -32.04 -4.57
N ALA A 632 -6.30 -30.70 -4.53
CA ALA A 632 -7.37 -29.79 -4.91
C ALA A 632 -7.78 -29.97 -6.36
N ARG A 633 -6.81 -30.13 -7.29
CA ARG A 633 -7.10 -30.45 -8.70
C ARG A 633 -7.87 -31.75 -8.85
N ALA A 634 -7.44 -32.83 -8.21
CA ALA A 634 -8.13 -34.12 -8.28
C ALA A 634 -9.57 -34.03 -7.74
N CYS A 635 -9.78 -33.31 -6.64
CA CYS A 635 -11.11 -33.11 -6.07
C CYS A 635 -12.01 -32.25 -6.98
N LEU A 636 -11.46 -31.20 -7.59
CA LEU A 636 -12.17 -30.39 -8.58
C LEU A 636 -12.57 -31.23 -9.81
N ALA A 637 -11.68 -32.10 -10.31
CA ALA A 637 -11.96 -33.00 -11.41
C ALA A 637 -13.18 -33.90 -11.12
N ALA A 638 -13.23 -34.46 -9.91
CA ALA A 638 -14.37 -35.27 -9.46
C ALA A 638 -15.67 -34.45 -9.39
N LEU A 639 -15.60 -33.21 -8.89
CA LEU A 639 -16.75 -32.29 -8.81
C LEU A 639 -17.32 -31.95 -10.21
N LEU A 640 -16.44 -31.82 -11.20
CA LEU A 640 -16.80 -31.55 -12.60
C LEU A 640 -17.25 -32.81 -13.35
N GLY A 641 -17.21 -33.99 -12.74
CA GLY A 641 -17.53 -35.26 -13.38
C GLY A 641 -16.48 -35.71 -14.40
N GLN A 642 -15.23 -35.26 -14.26
CA GLN A 642 -14.09 -35.57 -15.13
C GLN A 642 -12.92 -36.17 -14.32
N PRO A 643 -13.12 -37.28 -13.57
CA PRO A 643 -12.11 -37.81 -12.66
C PRO A 643 -10.81 -38.30 -13.33
N ASP A 644 -10.82 -38.48 -14.65
CA ASP A 644 -9.68 -38.96 -15.42
C ASP A 644 -8.71 -37.85 -15.87
N LEU A 645 -8.99 -36.57 -15.55
CA LEU A 645 -8.09 -35.45 -15.85
C LEU A 645 -6.75 -35.62 -15.11
N ARG A 646 -5.66 -35.58 -15.87
CA ARG A 646 -4.29 -35.73 -15.38
C ARG A 646 -3.64 -34.37 -15.13
N GLY A 647 -2.51 -34.37 -14.41
CA GLY A 647 -1.78 -33.15 -14.05
C GLY A 647 -1.42 -32.22 -15.22
N GLY A 648 -0.95 -32.76 -16.35
CA GLY A 648 -0.60 -31.96 -17.53
C GLY A 648 -1.82 -31.32 -18.23
N ASP A 649 -2.96 -32.00 -18.16
CA ASP A 649 -4.19 -31.60 -18.85
C ASP A 649 -4.69 -30.23 -18.35
N TRP A 650 -4.43 -29.88 -17.08
CA TRP A 650 -4.85 -28.60 -16.48
C TRP A 650 -4.24 -27.37 -17.14
N LEU A 651 -3.02 -27.51 -17.69
CA LEU A 651 -2.34 -26.43 -18.41
C LEU A 651 -2.60 -26.53 -19.92
N GLU A 652 -2.56 -27.74 -20.47
CA GLU A 652 -2.73 -27.97 -21.92
C GLU A 652 -4.17 -27.72 -22.40
N HIS A 653 -5.16 -27.93 -21.54
CA HIS A 653 -6.60 -27.79 -21.82
C HIS A 653 -7.27 -26.73 -20.95
N ALA A 654 -6.54 -25.69 -20.54
CA ALA A 654 -7.01 -24.68 -19.59
C ALA A 654 -8.35 -24.03 -20.01
N ASP A 655 -8.51 -23.66 -21.29
CA ASP A 655 -9.76 -23.06 -21.79
C ASP A 655 -10.96 -24.02 -21.74
N ASP A 656 -10.75 -25.29 -22.08
CA ASP A 656 -11.80 -26.32 -22.02
C ASP A 656 -12.22 -26.60 -20.57
N ILE A 657 -11.25 -26.59 -19.64
CA ILE A 657 -11.49 -26.75 -18.20
C ILE A 657 -12.25 -25.54 -17.64
N ASP A 658 -11.86 -24.32 -18.02
CA ASP A 658 -12.58 -23.11 -17.61
C ASP A 658 -14.03 -23.12 -18.08
N LYS A 659 -14.29 -23.67 -19.27
CA LYS A 659 -15.66 -23.89 -19.75
C LYS A 659 -16.42 -24.91 -18.89
N LEU A 660 -15.80 -26.03 -18.51
CA LEU A 660 -16.44 -27.02 -17.63
C LEU A 660 -16.80 -26.42 -16.26
N ILE A 661 -15.89 -25.62 -15.69
CA ILE A 661 -16.14 -24.93 -14.42
C ILE A 661 -17.25 -23.88 -14.60
N SER A 662 -17.23 -23.10 -15.68
CA SER A 662 -18.28 -22.13 -16.00
C SER A 662 -19.66 -22.78 -16.09
N ASP A 663 -19.76 -23.91 -16.83
CA ASP A 663 -21.00 -24.65 -16.96
C ASP A 663 -21.50 -25.17 -15.60
N TRP A 664 -20.60 -25.66 -14.75
CA TRP A 664 -20.93 -26.13 -13.41
C TRP A 664 -21.41 -24.99 -12.49
N THR A 665 -20.65 -23.90 -12.39
CA THR A 665 -20.95 -22.75 -11.51
C THR A 665 -22.22 -22.01 -11.92
N ALA A 666 -22.50 -21.89 -13.23
CA ALA A 666 -23.71 -21.24 -13.73
C ALA A 666 -25.02 -21.89 -13.25
N ARG A 667 -24.97 -23.15 -12.79
CA ARG A 667 -26.11 -23.87 -12.22
C ARG A 667 -26.23 -23.75 -10.71
N GLN A 668 -25.25 -23.17 -10.02
CA GLN A 668 -25.18 -23.04 -8.56
C GLN A 668 -25.46 -21.59 -8.14
N SER A 669 -26.03 -21.37 -6.96
CA SER A 669 -25.86 -20.08 -6.29
C SER A 669 -24.40 -19.93 -5.82
N VAL A 670 -23.94 -18.69 -5.57
CA VAL A 670 -22.56 -18.45 -5.10
C VAL A 670 -22.28 -19.18 -3.79
N ALA A 671 -23.25 -19.20 -2.86
CA ALA A 671 -23.10 -19.90 -1.59
C ALA A 671 -22.91 -21.42 -1.78
N GLU A 672 -23.76 -22.05 -2.60
CA GLU A 672 -23.67 -23.48 -2.94
C GLU A 672 -22.33 -23.80 -3.62
N ALA A 673 -21.87 -22.95 -4.53
CA ALA A 673 -20.59 -23.13 -5.22
C ALA A 673 -19.40 -23.03 -4.26
N VAL A 674 -19.37 -22.01 -3.41
CA VAL A 674 -18.29 -21.80 -2.41
C VAL A 674 -18.24 -22.95 -1.41
N GLU A 675 -19.39 -23.38 -0.88
CA GLU A 675 -19.49 -24.50 0.06
C GLU A 675 -18.96 -25.79 -0.58
N ALA A 676 -19.47 -26.16 -1.76
CA ALA A 676 -19.06 -27.38 -2.45
C ALA A 676 -17.56 -27.40 -2.81
N LEU A 677 -16.99 -26.26 -3.24
CA LEU A 677 -15.57 -26.14 -3.55
C LEU A 677 -14.70 -26.26 -2.28
N ARG A 678 -15.09 -25.60 -1.19
CA ARG A 678 -14.37 -25.65 0.08
C ARG A 678 -14.41 -27.05 0.71
N ASP A 679 -15.56 -27.71 0.68
CA ASP A 679 -15.71 -29.10 1.15
C ASP A 679 -14.83 -30.07 0.36
N ALA A 680 -14.58 -29.76 -0.92
CA ALA A 680 -13.66 -30.50 -1.79
C ALA A 680 -12.18 -30.10 -1.60
N GLY A 681 -11.86 -29.19 -0.67
CA GLY A 681 -10.49 -28.70 -0.44
C GLY A 681 -9.97 -27.71 -1.49
N VAL A 682 -10.85 -27.18 -2.35
CA VAL A 682 -10.49 -26.16 -3.34
C VAL A 682 -10.66 -24.78 -2.71
N ALA A 683 -9.66 -23.92 -2.83
CA ALA A 683 -9.76 -22.55 -2.35
C ALA A 683 -10.82 -21.81 -3.16
N ALA A 684 -11.84 -21.28 -2.48
CA ALA A 684 -12.95 -20.59 -3.13
C ALA A 684 -13.53 -19.48 -2.25
N ALA A 685 -14.01 -18.42 -2.90
CA ALA A 685 -14.65 -17.29 -2.26
C ALA A 685 -15.70 -16.64 -3.17
N ARG A 686 -16.71 -16.02 -2.57
CA ARG A 686 -17.53 -15.04 -3.27
C ARG A 686 -16.66 -13.86 -3.69
N VAL A 687 -16.83 -13.40 -4.92
CA VAL A 687 -16.33 -12.08 -5.33
C VAL A 687 -17.17 -11.04 -4.59
N THR A 688 -16.61 -10.55 -3.48
CA THR A 688 -17.37 -9.86 -2.45
C THR A 688 -17.58 -8.39 -2.83
N PRO A 689 -18.83 -7.91 -2.97
CA PRO A 689 -19.06 -6.48 -3.11
C PRO A 689 -18.54 -5.73 -1.88
N ALA A 690 -17.83 -4.61 -2.08
CA ALA A 690 -17.16 -3.92 -0.97
C ALA A 690 -18.08 -3.52 0.22
N PRO A 691 -19.35 -3.13 0.04
CA PRO A 691 -20.25 -2.87 1.18
C PRO A 691 -20.49 -4.09 2.08
N ASP A 692 -20.42 -5.31 1.52
CA ASP A 692 -20.65 -6.54 2.28
C ASP A 692 -19.50 -6.86 3.24
N LEU A 693 -18.31 -6.26 3.04
CA LEU A 693 -17.17 -6.37 3.96
C LEU A 693 -17.49 -5.87 5.36
N LEU A 694 -18.43 -4.91 5.49
CA LEU A 694 -18.90 -4.40 6.77
C LEU A 694 -19.70 -5.44 7.58
N ARG A 695 -20.00 -6.60 6.99
CA ARG A 695 -20.69 -7.73 7.63
C ARG A 695 -19.87 -9.02 7.59
N ASP A 696 -18.63 -8.97 7.10
CA ASP A 696 -17.78 -10.16 7.02
C ASP A 696 -17.50 -10.71 8.42
N PRO A 697 -17.84 -11.99 8.69
CA PRO A 697 -17.76 -12.56 10.03
C PRO A 697 -16.32 -12.67 10.54
N HIS A 698 -15.35 -12.82 9.64
CA HIS A 698 -13.96 -12.94 10.00
C HIS A 698 -13.37 -11.59 10.41
N LEU A 699 -13.61 -10.52 9.64
CA LEU A 699 -13.21 -9.15 9.99
C LEU A 699 -13.83 -8.70 11.33
N HIS A 700 -15.10 -9.05 11.58
CA HIS A 700 -15.75 -8.77 12.86
C HIS A 700 -15.15 -9.55 14.03
N ALA A 701 -14.98 -10.86 13.89
CA ALA A 701 -14.43 -11.71 14.95
C ALA A 701 -13.01 -11.30 15.35
N ARG A 702 -12.24 -10.79 14.38
CA ARG A 702 -10.88 -10.28 14.61
C ARG A 702 -10.81 -8.86 15.15
N GLY A 703 -11.93 -8.15 15.28
CA GLY A 703 -11.97 -6.75 15.72
C GLY A 703 -11.30 -5.79 14.74
N PHE A 704 -11.34 -6.10 13.43
CA PHE A 704 -10.75 -5.26 12.39
C PHE A 704 -11.54 -3.96 12.19
N TRP A 705 -12.87 -4.03 12.18
CA TRP A 705 -13.74 -2.85 12.12
C TRP A 705 -13.88 -2.21 13.50
N GLU A 706 -13.46 -0.96 13.64
CA GLU A 706 -13.60 -0.19 14.87
C GLU A 706 -14.70 0.86 14.71
N THR A 707 -15.59 0.97 15.70
CA THR A 707 -16.67 1.95 15.72
C THR A 707 -16.13 3.34 16.05
N VAL A 708 -16.53 4.34 15.26
CA VAL A 708 -16.21 5.75 15.42
C VAL A 708 -17.50 6.54 15.61
N ASP A 709 -17.58 7.26 16.74
CA ASP A 709 -18.65 8.21 17.03
C ASP A 709 -18.18 9.63 16.71
N HIS A 710 -18.48 10.11 15.50
CA HIS A 710 -18.05 11.42 15.02
C HIS A 710 -19.16 12.47 15.26
N PRO A 711 -18.84 13.67 15.80
CA PRO A 711 -19.85 14.66 16.20
C PRO A 711 -20.71 15.22 15.06
N VAL A 712 -20.29 15.09 13.80
CA VAL A 712 -21.03 15.57 12.62
C VAL A 712 -21.52 14.41 11.74
N ALA A 713 -20.63 13.47 11.43
CA ALA A 713 -20.92 12.35 10.53
C ALA A 713 -21.66 11.18 11.21
N GLY A 714 -21.89 11.26 12.53
CA GLY A 714 -22.56 10.22 13.30
C GLY A 714 -21.66 9.01 13.58
N THR A 715 -22.30 7.86 13.82
CA THR A 715 -21.62 6.60 14.16
C THR A 715 -21.43 5.74 12.91
N PHE A 716 -20.20 5.31 12.66
CA PHE A 716 -19.84 4.44 11.53
C PHE A 716 -18.65 3.54 11.88
N LEU A 717 -18.32 2.59 10.99
CA LEU A 717 -17.15 1.72 11.11
C LEU A 717 -15.96 2.30 10.32
N CYS A 718 -14.79 2.35 10.95
CA CYS A 718 -13.50 2.59 10.32
C CYS A 718 -12.66 1.31 10.30
N THR A 719 -11.75 1.21 9.35
CA THR A 719 -10.71 0.18 9.39
C THR A 719 -9.78 0.42 10.58
N GLY A 720 -9.50 -0.64 11.36
CA GLY A 720 -8.37 -0.69 12.28
C GLY A 720 -7.04 -0.85 11.53
N MET A 721 -6.03 -1.42 12.19
CA MET A 721 -4.77 -1.81 11.55
C MET A 721 -4.80 -3.29 11.18
N PRO A 722 -4.07 -3.75 10.14
CA PRO A 722 -4.09 -5.14 9.68
C PRO A 722 -3.18 -6.05 10.53
N PHE A 723 -2.93 -5.63 11.77
CA PHE A 723 -2.11 -6.35 12.72
C PHE A 723 -2.67 -6.26 14.13
N ALA A 724 -2.26 -7.23 14.96
CA ALA A 724 -2.54 -7.30 16.38
C ALA A 724 -1.23 -7.57 17.15
N PHE A 725 -1.14 -7.00 18.34
CA PHE A 725 -0.14 -7.40 19.34
C PHE A 725 -0.74 -8.53 20.18
N LEU A 726 -0.20 -9.74 20.06
CA LEU A 726 -0.78 -10.91 20.69
C LEU A 726 -0.78 -10.77 22.22
N GLY A 727 -1.89 -11.14 22.84
CA GLY A 727 -2.11 -10.95 24.28
C GLY A 727 -2.49 -9.53 24.69
N ARG A 728 -2.68 -8.60 23.74
CA ARG A 728 -3.15 -7.23 24.01
C ARG A 728 -4.51 -6.96 23.37
N PRO A 729 -5.31 -6.02 23.93
CA PRO A 729 -6.52 -5.55 23.28
C PRO A 729 -6.21 -4.95 21.91
N ARG A 730 -6.89 -5.44 20.87
CA ARG A 730 -6.80 -4.88 19.51
C ARG A 730 -7.69 -3.65 19.40
N ARG A 731 -7.14 -2.48 19.73
CA ARG A 731 -7.82 -1.18 19.60
C ARG A 731 -6.85 -0.12 19.13
N TRP A 732 -6.98 0.28 17.86
CA TRP A 732 -6.05 1.20 17.21
C TRP A 732 -6.61 2.62 17.16
N ILE A 733 -7.93 2.80 17.15
CA ILE A 733 -8.55 4.13 17.16
C ILE A 733 -8.71 4.60 18.61
N ARG A 734 -7.75 5.42 19.05
CA ARG A 734 -7.71 6.04 20.38
C ARG A 734 -8.36 7.42 20.38
N ARG A 735 -8.33 8.11 19.24
CA ARG A 735 -9.08 9.35 18.99
C ARG A 735 -9.76 9.27 17.63
N VAL A 736 -11.01 9.71 17.58
CA VAL A 736 -11.80 9.88 16.36
C VAL A 736 -11.12 10.91 15.43
N PRO A 737 -11.42 10.94 14.11
CA PRO A 737 -10.82 11.93 13.23
C PRO A 737 -11.25 13.35 13.65
N PRO A 738 -10.36 14.35 13.55
CA PRO A 738 -10.66 15.68 14.04
C PRO A 738 -11.60 16.44 13.10
N LEU A 739 -12.53 17.20 13.68
CA LEU A 739 -13.20 18.27 12.94
C LEU A 739 -12.18 19.30 12.44
N TYR A 740 -12.55 20.03 11.39
CA TYR A 740 -11.69 21.07 10.84
C TYR A 740 -11.29 22.10 11.92
N GLY A 741 -9.98 22.22 12.14
CA GLY A 741 -9.42 23.15 13.13
C GLY A 741 -9.79 22.86 14.59
N GLN A 742 -10.38 21.71 14.92
CA GLN A 742 -10.92 21.36 16.25
C GLN A 742 -9.96 21.65 17.40
N HIS A 743 -8.68 21.33 17.21
CA HIS A 743 -7.66 21.35 18.26
C HIS A 743 -6.75 22.58 18.16
N THR A 744 -7.10 23.56 17.31
CA THR A 744 -6.25 24.75 17.12
C THR A 744 -6.02 25.52 18.42
N GLY A 745 -7.08 25.72 19.21
CA GLY A 745 -6.96 26.37 20.52
C GLY A 745 -6.06 25.58 21.48
N GLU A 746 -6.38 24.30 21.69
CA GLU A 746 -5.61 23.37 22.55
C GLU A 746 -4.13 23.34 22.17
N VAL A 747 -3.81 23.11 20.90
CA VAL A 747 -2.42 22.97 20.47
C VAL A 747 -1.65 24.29 20.62
N LEU A 748 -2.22 25.42 20.20
CA LEU A 748 -1.49 26.69 20.28
C LEU A 748 -1.33 27.18 21.73
N THR A 749 -2.25 26.86 22.63
CA THR A 749 -2.14 27.23 24.06
C THR A 749 -1.29 26.23 24.83
N ASP A 750 -1.69 24.96 24.88
CA ASP A 750 -1.07 23.97 25.76
C ASP A 750 0.32 23.55 25.29
N LEU A 751 0.57 23.49 23.97
CA LEU A 751 1.86 23.10 23.42
C LEU A 751 2.77 24.29 23.12
N LEU A 752 2.25 25.36 22.51
CA LEU A 752 3.06 26.52 22.10
C LEU A 752 3.05 27.67 23.11
N GLY A 753 2.22 27.62 24.15
CA GLY A 753 2.17 28.64 25.20
C GLY A 753 1.55 29.97 24.77
N ARG A 754 0.74 29.98 23.69
CA ARG A 754 0.04 31.19 23.23
C ARG A 754 -1.07 31.59 24.21
N SER A 755 -1.23 32.89 24.41
CA SER A 755 -2.33 33.48 25.17
C SER A 755 -3.64 33.51 24.38
N GLU A 756 -4.77 33.67 25.08
CA GLU A 756 -6.08 33.83 24.42
C GLU A 756 -6.15 35.13 23.61
N GLU A 757 -5.41 36.17 24.01
CA GLU A 757 -5.27 37.42 23.26
C GLU A 757 -4.57 37.19 21.91
N GLU A 758 -3.50 36.40 21.88
CA GLU A 758 -2.80 36.00 20.65
C GLU A 758 -3.68 35.14 19.76
N LEU A 759 -4.36 34.14 20.32
CA LEU A 759 -5.33 33.32 19.59
C LEU A 759 -6.42 34.17 18.94
N SER A 760 -6.97 35.12 19.70
CA SER A 760 -7.98 36.05 19.21
C SER A 760 -7.45 36.94 18.09
N ALA A 761 -6.18 37.34 18.14
CA ALA A 761 -5.54 38.08 17.05
C ALA A 761 -5.39 37.22 15.78
N LEU A 762 -4.93 35.97 15.91
CA LEU A 762 -4.79 35.02 14.80
C LEU A 762 -6.14 34.68 14.15
N ARG A 763 -7.22 34.58 14.94
CA ARG A 763 -8.58 34.41 14.40
C ARG A 763 -9.03 35.64 13.62
N ARG A 764 -8.82 36.85 14.17
CA ARG A 764 -9.20 38.11 13.50
C ARG A 764 -8.43 38.35 12.19
N SER A 765 -7.17 37.93 12.11
CA SER A 765 -6.38 38.04 10.87
C SER A 765 -6.73 36.98 9.82
N GLY A 766 -7.54 35.98 10.18
CA GLY A 766 -7.81 34.82 9.33
C GLY A 766 -6.63 33.85 9.22
N THR A 767 -5.62 33.97 10.10
CA THR A 767 -4.49 33.03 10.15
C THR A 767 -4.93 31.66 10.64
N ILE A 768 -5.95 31.59 11.50
CA ILE A 768 -6.57 30.35 11.96
C ILE A 768 -8.10 30.44 11.84
N SER A 769 -8.78 29.30 11.66
CA SER A 769 -10.24 29.26 11.49
C SER A 769 -10.85 27.92 11.89
N THR A 770 -12.05 27.93 12.47
CA THR A 770 -12.84 26.70 12.72
C THR A 770 -13.75 26.33 11.56
N ARG A 771 -13.68 27.06 10.44
CA ARG A 771 -14.41 26.79 9.19
C ARG A 771 -13.48 27.02 7.99
N PRO A 772 -13.48 26.17 6.96
CA PRO A 772 -12.73 26.45 5.74
C PRO A 772 -13.18 27.79 5.11
N ALA A 773 -12.23 28.58 4.62
CA ALA A 773 -12.55 29.85 3.97
C ALA A 773 -13.20 29.65 2.59
N GLY A 774 -14.16 30.50 2.25
CA GLY A 774 -14.87 30.44 0.96
C GLY A 774 -16.11 29.54 0.95
N LEU A 775 -16.52 29.02 2.11
CA LEU A 775 -17.74 28.21 2.32
C LEU A 775 -18.81 28.93 3.13
#